data_AF-C5K5D2-F1
#
_entry.id   AF-C5K5D2-F1
#
_cell.length_a   1.000
_cell.length_b   1.000
_cell.length_c   1.000
_cell.angle_alpha   90.00
_cell.angle_beta   90.00
_cell.angle_gamma   90.00
#
_symmetry.space_group_name_H-M   'P 1'
#
loop_
_entity.id
_entity.type
_entity.pdbx_description
1 polymer ?
#
loop_
_entity_poly.entity_id
_entity_poly.type
_entity_poly.pdbx_seq_one_letter_code
_entity_poly.pdbx_strand_id
1 'polypeptide(L)'
;MAIREATGALEMVYRTRKENGSHTVDNFDGIFMGLMHMYSPPTGFHFDLLASDPPVQDDPMVEDVNVMHRLDSLRHICLKQAKSYNPENGERGKSQNIILTMGMDFNYQQAKTWFQNMDKLIHYSKLVADQQLSDPRNSSHILNVFYSNPKIYIKSRHAQYDGGVGLPIKNSDEDFFPYGDGEVEVVDVAKRTVDAVDGGHAYWTGITSGTKGQTAACPQEQQLSGQPSASSATSVGNENYKLFYGGDEGSGGPYRFTLKNLKAGLEVRFNVILGYYNSSTGSGENIYGRPYQASGAYIFRPDCPEAPDVRSIRSCRPEMAITPTILMGQADDGSTLRVNIAQQSSEEGSAPALIGNLSLSIPPKESAVVISWDVAIDDGDGVGKEAVLLLDTDINNHDGDFLTDSNGRDWVPRRVNYRKDWQLNVTDPVAMNYYPINSGLRISDQVGKGSNLRQLTLVPDRAHGGASLLPGQLEIMIHRRMLFDDGRGVGEALDEVDCGKSLCLPKLVTGETRLLLEPVRTSTTEEESHDNYREMAHQVRLPLLPIFAHDDPKNPPKADEWSSLGGLTACKPLPREIQILTLELLHANNTPKLYYEKACAHHRCALLRVAHTYAQEEGGSPIQLDLAGKGTLLKDFELGPGFEVTLNAGRDIKTAEEERLKWSVHGVQSRRPVHDEGSHRVDWASVELQPLQIRTFIVTLLL
;
A
#
# COMPACT_ATOMS: atom_id res chain seq x y z
N MET A 1 11.15 -4.72 -16.60
CA MET A 1 11.98 -5.95 -16.48
C MET A 1 13.10 -6.00 -17.53
N ALA A 2 12.79 -5.94 -18.82
CA ALA A 2 13.78 -6.02 -19.92
C ALA A 2 15.03 -5.13 -19.75
N ILE A 3 14.87 -3.89 -19.29
CA ILE A 3 16.00 -2.97 -19.02
C ILE A 3 16.92 -3.54 -17.94
N ARG A 4 16.36 -4.06 -16.84
CA ARG A 4 17.15 -4.66 -15.74
C ARG A 4 17.85 -5.94 -16.17
N GLU A 5 17.25 -6.73 -17.05
CA GLU A 5 17.92 -7.90 -17.64
C GLU A 5 19.10 -7.48 -18.52
N ALA A 6 18.91 -6.47 -19.36
CA ALA A 6 19.95 -5.93 -20.24
C ALA A 6 21.11 -5.28 -19.46
N THR A 7 20.82 -4.68 -18.31
CA THR A 7 21.82 -3.99 -17.46
C THR A 7 22.34 -4.83 -16.30
N GLY A 8 21.91 -6.09 -16.15
CA GLY A 8 22.34 -6.93 -15.01
C GLY A 8 21.76 -6.54 -13.66
N ALA A 9 20.75 -5.67 -13.63
CA ALA A 9 20.20 -5.06 -12.43
C ALA A 9 18.91 -5.75 -11.94
N LEU A 10 18.76 -7.04 -12.22
CA LEU A 10 17.68 -7.88 -11.66
C LEU A 10 17.84 -8.09 -10.16
N GLU A 11 19.08 -8.10 -9.67
CA GLU A 11 19.40 -8.16 -8.25
C GLU A 11 19.93 -6.82 -7.77
N MET A 12 19.48 -6.38 -6.60
CA MET A 12 19.80 -5.07 -6.05
C MET A 12 19.67 -5.09 -4.54
N VAL A 13 20.15 -4.02 -3.90
CA VAL A 13 19.87 -3.75 -2.49
C VAL A 13 18.89 -2.60 -2.40
N TYR A 14 17.72 -2.86 -1.85
CA TYR A 14 16.67 -1.86 -1.61
C TYR A 14 16.91 -1.17 -0.27
N ARG A 15 17.09 0.14 -0.31
CA ARG A 15 17.21 0.99 0.87
C ARG A 15 15.81 1.33 1.36
N THR A 16 15.53 1.05 2.63
CA THR A 16 14.19 1.21 3.22
C THR A 16 14.01 2.51 4.01
N ARG A 17 15.06 3.33 4.16
CA ARG A 17 15.01 4.63 4.87
C ARG A 17 15.78 5.71 4.12
N LYS A 18 15.30 6.96 4.18
CA LYS A 18 16.02 8.14 3.67
C LYS A 18 17.15 8.50 4.64
N GLU A 19 18.36 8.75 4.13
CA GLU A 19 19.46 9.33 4.91
C GLU A 19 19.49 10.85 4.72
N ASN A 20 19.62 11.60 5.81
CA ASN A 20 19.90 13.03 5.78
C ASN A 20 21.31 13.28 6.32
N GLY A 21 22.20 13.79 5.47
CA GLY A 21 23.52 14.29 5.86
C GLY A 21 24.68 13.28 5.76
N SER A 22 25.89 13.83 5.75
CA SER A 22 27.21 13.18 5.64
C SER A 22 27.57 12.28 6.84
N HIS A 23 26.63 11.49 7.35
CA HIS A 23 26.97 10.39 8.23
C HIS A 23 27.38 9.24 7.33
N THR A 24 28.69 9.10 7.18
CA THR A 24 29.32 7.90 6.62
C THR A 24 28.76 6.68 7.35
N VAL A 25 27.81 5.99 6.73
CA VAL A 25 27.27 4.77 7.33
C VAL A 25 28.29 3.68 7.12
N ASP A 26 28.78 3.12 8.23
CA ASP A 26 29.79 2.07 8.23
C ASP A 26 29.32 0.77 7.54
N ASN A 27 28.06 0.64 7.11
CA ASN A 27 27.51 -0.45 6.27
C ASN A 27 26.19 -0.02 5.60
N PHE A 28 25.91 -0.44 4.36
CA PHE A 28 24.62 -0.15 3.73
C PHE A 28 23.50 -1.01 4.35
N ASP A 29 22.61 -0.39 5.13
CA ASP A 29 21.42 -1.02 5.72
C ASP A 29 20.28 -1.15 4.69
N GLY A 30 20.34 -2.18 3.85
CA GLY A 30 19.31 -2.46 2.86
C GLY A 30 18.93 -3.93 2.74
N ILE A 31 17.83 -4.19 2.03
CA ILE A 31 17.28 -5.52 1.80
C ILE A 31 17.70 -5.99 0.42
N PHE A 32 18.31 -7.19 0.34
CA PHE A 32 18.55 -7.82 -0.94
C PHE A 32 17.24 -8.16 -1.64
N MET A 33 17.09 -7.72 -2.88
CA MET A 33 15.95 -8.01 -3.73
C MET A 33 16.42 -8.61 -5.05
N GLY A 34 15.77 -9.70 -5.46
CA GLY A 34 15.95 -10.31 -6.78
C GLY A 34 14.62 -10.35 -7.51
N LEU A 35 14.58 -9.80 -8.72
CA LEU A 35 13.43 -9.86 -9.61
C LEU A 35 13.52 -11.12 -10.48
N MET A 36 12.41 -11.85 -10.56
CA MET A 36 12.28 -13.03 -11.41
C MET A 36 11.21 -12.78 -12.47
N HIS A 37 11.44 -13.27 -13.70
CA HIS A 37 10.50 -13.09 -14.81
C HIS A 37 9.19 -13.85 -14.63
N MET A 38 9.28 -15.05 -14.07
CA MET A 38 8.14 -15.88 -13.71
C MET A 38 8.59 -16.77 -12.55
N TYR A 39 7.63 -17.25 -11.76
CA TYR A 39 7.89 -18.18 -10.66
C TYR A 39 7.77 -19.65 -11.07
N SER A 40 7.55 -19.93 -12.37
CA SER A 40 7.38 -21.26 -12.98
C SER A 40 8.71 -21.99 -13.22
N PRO A 41 8.71 -23.32 -13.44
CA PRO A 41 9.89 -24.04 -13.90
C PRO A 41 10.37 -23.52 -15.26
N PRO A 42 11.66 -23.72 -15.59
CA PRO A 42 12.17 -23.52 -16.94
C PRO A 42 11.30 -24.22 -17.98
N THR A 43 11.08 -23.59 -19.14
CA THR A 43 10.32 -24.19 -20.24
C THR A 43 10.85 -25.58 -20.59
N GLY A 44 9.96 -26.55 -20.67
CA GLY A 44 10.32 -27.95 -20.91
C GLY A 44 10.68 -28.73 -19.65
N PHE A 45 10.64 -28.15 -18.44
CA PHE A 45 11.00 -28.82 -17.18
C PHE A 45 9.86 -28.81 -16.16
N HIS A 46 8.61 -28.78 -16.61
CA HIS A 46 7.43 -28.96 -15.77
C HIS A 46 7.17 -30.44 -15.51
N PHE A 47 7.37 -30.92 -14.28
CA PHE A 47 7.25 -32.35 -13.94
C PHE A 47 5.99 -32.70 -13.15
N ASP A 48 4.95 -31.90 -13.24
CA ASP A 48 3.68 -32.21 -12.58
C ASP A 48 2.82 -33.20 -13.36
N LEU A 49 1.80 -33.74 -12.72
CA LEU A 49 0.92 -34.78 -13.24
C LEU A 49 0.27 -34.45 -14.58
N LEU A 50 -0.13 -33.19 -14.76
CA LEU A 50 -0.83 -32.71 -15.96
C LEU A 50 0.10 -32.00 -16.94
N ALA A 51 1.40 -31.98 -16.67
CA ALA A 51 2.38 -31.36 -17.56
C ALA A 51 2.61 -32.25 -18.79
N SER A 52 2.74 -31.61 -19.95
CA SER A 52 3.08 -32.29 -21.21
C SER A 52 4.59 -32.42 -21.44
N ASP A 53 5.41 -31.85 -20.56
CA ASP A 53 6.85 -31.85 -20.73
C ASP A 53 7.43 -33.26 -20.53
N PRO A 54 8.40 -33.68 -21.37
CA PRO A 54 8.93 -35.03 -21.29
C PRO A 54 9.70 -35.26 -19.98
N PRO A 55 9.58 -36.44 -19.37
CA PRO A 55 10.42 -36.80 -18.24
C PRO A 55 11.89 -36.93 -18.68
N VAL A 56 12.77 -37.04 -17.70
CA VAL A 56 14.15 -37.49 -17.91
C VAL A 56 14.11 -39.01 -18.03
N GLN A 57 14.10 -39.50 -19.26
CA GLN A 57 14.09 -40.92 -19.57
C GLN A 57 15.53 -41.43 -19.73
N ASP A 58 15.91 -42.32 -18.82
CA ASP A 58 17.25 -42.89 -18.69
C ASP A 58 17.26 -44.42 -18.76
N ASP A 59 16.09 -45.06 -18.88
CA ASP A 59 16.00 -46.51 -19.04
C ASP A 59 16.32 -46.92 -20.49
N PRO A 60 17.45 -47.61 -20.75
CA PRO A 60 17.83 -48.02 -22.10
C PRO A 60 16.90 -49.08 -22.70
N MET A 61 16.00 -49.67 -21.91
CA MET A 61 15.01 -50.66 -22.38
C MET A 61 13.70 -50.02 -22.85
N VAL A 62 13.56 -48.70 -22.71
CA VAL A 62 12.39 -47.93 -23.17
C VAL A 62 12.80 -47.03 -24.33
N GLU A 63 11.88 -46.79 -25.26
CA GLU A 63 12.09 -45.81 -26.33
C GLU A 63 12.26 -44.39 -25.77
N ASP A 64 12.80 -43.48 -26.59
CA ASP A 64 12.95 -42.05 -26.26
C ASP A 64 13.87 -41.71 -25.07
N VAL A 65 14.95 -42.49 -24.87
CA VAL A 65 16.05 -42.09 -23.96
C VAL A 65 16.56 -40.69 -24.35
N ASN A 66 16.44 -39.74 -23.42
CA ASN A 66 16.60 -38.33 -23.73
C ASN A 66 17.56 -37.56 -22.82
N VAL A 67 18.24 -38.23 -21.88
CA VAL A 67 19.10 -37.61 -20.85
C VAL A 67 20.00 -36.49 -21.39
N MET A 68 20.80 -36.75 -22.44
CA MET A 68 21.74 -35.77 -22.98
C MET A 68 21.05 -34.56 -23.61
N HIS A 69 19.91 -34.76 -24.26
CA HIS A 69 19.11 -33.67 -24.82
C HIS A 69 18.49 -32.79 -23.71
N ARG A 70 18.03 -33.41 -22.62
CA ARG A 70 17.49 -32.70 -21.44
C ARG A 70 18.59 -31.87 -20.76
N LEU A 71 19.78 -32.45 -20.55
CA LEU A 71 20.92 -31.73 -19.97
C LEU A 71 21.36 -30.55 -20.84
N ASP A 72 21.39 -30.73 -22.16
CA ASP A 72 21.70 -29.64 -23.07
C ASP A 72 20.68 -28.49 -23.00
N SER A 73 19.40 -28.83 -23.06
CA SER A 73 18.31 -27.86 -22.95
C SER A 73 18.42 -27.06 -21.65
N LEU A 74 18.68 -27.75 -20.52
CA LEU A 74 18.88 -27.12 -19.23
C LEU A 74 20.11 -26.20 -19.24
N ARG A 75 21.23 -26.65 -19.80
CA ARG A 75 22.45 -25.84 -19.96
C ARG A 75 22.19 -24.55 -20.74
N HIS A 76 21.48 -24.64 -21.86
CA HIS A 76 21.15 -23.46 -22.65
C HIS A 76 20.32 -22.45 -21.85
N ILE A 77 19.30 -22.92 -21.12
CA ILE A 77 18.45 -22.06 -20.29
C ILE A 77 19.26 -21.40 -19.16
N CYS A 78 20.06 -22.18 -18.43
CA CYS A 78 20.88 -21.67 -17.34
C CYS A 78 21.88 -20.61 -17.83
N LEU A 79 22.53 -20.83 -18.97
CA LEU A 79 23.46 -19.87 -19.55
C LEU A 79 22.75 -18.59 -20.00
N LYS A 80 21.54 -18.69 -20.55
CA LYS A 80 20.73 -17.52 -20.90
C LYS A 80 20.34 -16.73 -19.65
N GLN A 81 19.85 -17.40 -18.62
CA GLN A 81 19.48 -16.77 -17.36
C GLN A 81 20.69 -16.11 -16.67
N ALA A 82 21.85 -16.78 -16.64
CA ALA A 82 23.06 -16.25 -16.02
C ALA A 82 23.57 -14.94 -16.66
N LYS A 83 23.27 -14.68 -17.94
CA LYS A 83 23.60 -13.40 -18.60
C LYS A 83 22.82 -12.22 -18.02
N SER A 84 21.56 -12.43 -17.61
CA SER A 84 20.72 -11.37 -17.02
C SER A 84 21.18 -10.91 -15.63
N TYR A 85 22.12 -11.62 -15.02
CA TYR A 85 22.78 -11.23 -13.75
C TYR A 85 24.21 -10.71 -13.98
N ASN A 86 24.75 -10.78 -15.21
CA ASN A 86 26.14 -10.50 -15.56
C ASN A 86 26.25 -9.86 -16.97
N PRO A 87 26.02 -8.55 -17.14
CA PRO A 87 26.04 -7.91 -18.45
C PRO A 87 27.47 -7.84 -19.01
N GLU A 88 27.62 -7.94 -20.34
CA GLU A 88 28.89 -8.11 -21.05
C GLU A 88 29.90 -6.94 -20.92
N ASN A 89 29.54 -5.85 -20.23
CA ASN A 89 30.38 -4.68 -20.03
C ASN A 89 31.30 -4.80 -18.80
N GLY A 90 32.33 -5.64 -18.94
CA GLY A 90 33.70 -5.18 -18.66
C GLY A 90 34.22 -5.08 -17.22
N GLU A 91 33.44 -5.25 -16.16
CA GLU A 91 33.99 -5.35 -14.79
C GLU A 91 33.62 -6.65 -14.09
N ARG A 92 34.63 -7.28 -13.50
CA ARG A 92 34.67 -8.68 -13.02
C ARG A 92 33.65 -8.95 -11.89
N GLY A 93 32.39 -9.17 -12.21
CA GLY A 93 31.38 -9.69 -11.27
C GLY A 93 30.73 -10.95 -11.82
N LYS A 94 31.42 -12.09 -11.83
CA LYS A 94 30.85 -13.37 -12.30
C LYS A 94 29.90 -13.92 -11.25
N SER A 95 28.61 -13.59 -11.30
CA SER A 95 27.60 -14.46 -10.69
C SER A 95 27.69 -15.83 -11.35
N GLN A 96 28.18 -16.82 -10.59
CA GLN A 96 28.19 -18.22 -11.02
C GLN A 96 26.96 -18.98 -10.53
N ASN A 97 26.12 -18.35 -9.71
CA ASN A 97 24.96 -18.98 -9.10
C ASN A 97 23.69 -18.35 -9.66
N ILE A 98 22.80 -19.19 -10.16
CA ILE A 98 21.42 -18.82 -10.50
C ILE A 98 20.48 -19.70 -9.69
N ILE A 99 19.24 -19.25 -9.53
CA ILE A 99 18.17 -20.03 -8.92
C ILE A 99 17.15 -20.42 -10.00
N LEU A 100 16.76 -21.70 -10.00
CA LEU A 100 15.68 -22.23 -10.83
C LEU A 100 14.47 -22.48 -9.94
N THR A 101 13.34 -21.86 -10.26
CA THR A 101 12.06 -22.05 -9.55
C THR A 101 11.37 -23.29 -10.06
N MET A 102 11.69 -24.46 -9.51
CA MET A 102 11.15 -25.75 -9.98
C MET A 102 9.73 -26.00 -9.44
N GLY A 103 8.74 -25.24 -9.89
CA GLY A 103 7.33 -25.38 -9.52
C GLY A 103 6.50 -24.17 -9.95
N MET A 104 5.17 -24.26 -9.91
CA MET A 104 4.24 -23.15 -10.11
C MET A 104 2.96 -23.40 -9.30
N ASP A 105 1.89 -22.63 -9.55
CA ASP A 105 0.60 -22.74 -8.88
C ASP A 105 0.13 -24.19 -8.68
N PHE A 106 -0.12 -24.55 -7.42
CA PHE A 106 -0.62 -25.85 -6.99
C PHE A 106 0.14 -27.06 -7.55
N ASN A 107 1.42 -26.89 -7.89
CA ASN A 107 2.28 -28.02 -8.25
C ASN A 107 2.66 -28.87 -7.03
N TYR A 108 3.37 -29.96 -7.29
CA TYR A 108 3.76 -31.01 -6.35
C TYR A 108 2.59 -31.85 -5.84
N GLN A 109 1.47 -31.92 -6.58
CA GLN A 109 0.35 -32.84 -6.28
C GLN A 109 0.83 -34.30 -6.15
N GLN A 110 1.76 -34.69 -7.02
CA GLN A 110 2.58 -35.88 -6.83
C GLN A 110 4.07 -35.50 -6.81
N ALA A 111 4.54 -35.04 -5.65
CA ALA A 111 5.92 -34.60 -5.45
C ALA A 111 6.99 -35.62 -5.90
N LYS A 112 6.70 -36.92 -5.83
CA LYS A 112 7.62 -37.97 -6.29
C LYS A 112 8.05 -37.80 -7.74
N THR A 113 7.14 -37.40 -8.63
CA THR A 113 7.42 -37.22 -10.07
C THR A 113 8.44 -36.09 -10.29
N TRP A 114 8.29 -34.99 -9.55
CA TRP A 114 9.25 -33.89 -9.54
C TRP A 114 10.63 -34.33 -9.05
N PHE A 115 10.69 -34.92 -7.86
CA PHE A 115 11.96 -35.32 -7.24
C PHE A 115 12.69 -36.38 -8.08
N GLN A 116 12.00 -37.36 -8.67
CA GLN A 116 12.64 -38.36 -9.53
C GLN A 116 13.30 -37.73 -10.76
N ASN A 117 12.64 -36.78 -11.42
CA ASN A 117 13.22 -36.10 -12.58
C ASN A 117 14.38 -35.17 -12.18
N MET A 118 14.24 -34.43 -11.07
CA MET A 118 15.32 -33.58 -10.55
C MET A 118 16.53 -34.39 -10.10
N ASP A 119 16.33 -35.53 -9.43
CA ASP A 119 17.41 -36.44 -9.04
C ASP A 119 18.20 -36.93 -10.25
N LYS A 120 17.51 -37.30 -11.34
CA LYS A 120 18.16 -37.67 -12.60
C LYS A 120 18.95 -36.50 -13.20
N LEU A 121 18.37 -35.29 -13.26
CA LEU A 121 19.09 -34.11 -13.78
C LEU A 121 20.36 -33.81 -12.97
N ILE A 122 20.27 -33.85 -11.63
CA ILE A 122 21.41 -33.66 -10.72
C ILE A 122 22.46 -34.76 -10.94
N HIS A 123 22.03 -36.02 -10.96
CA HIS A 123 22.91 -37.18 -11.14
C HIS A 123 23.67 -37.10 -12.47
N TYR A 124 22.97 -36.93 -13.60
CA TYR A 124 23.60 -36.93 -14.91
C TYR A 124 24.42 -35.66 -15.17
N SER A 125 24.02 -34.50 -14.63
CA SER A 125 24.84 -33.28 -14.68
C SER A 125 26.18 -33.49 -13.97
N LYS A 126 26.17 -34.18 -12.82
CA LYS A 126 27.39 -34.54 -12.09
C LYS A 126 28.28 -35.50 -12.88
N LEU A 127 27.72 -36.53 -13.52
CA LEU A 127 28.51 -37.46 -14.35
C LEU A 127 29.18 -36.76 -15.53
N VAL A 128 28.51 -35.79 -16.17
CA VAL A 128 29.12 -34.95 -17.21
C VAL A 128 30.22 -34.07 -16.62
N ALA A 129 29.99 -33.48 -15.45
CA ALA A 129 30.98 -32.64 -14.76
C ALA A 129 32.25 -33.41 -14.38
N ASP A 130 32.08 -34.65 -13.91
CA ASP A 130 33.16 -35.55 -13.53
C ASP A 130 33.82 -36.24 -14.74
N GLN A 131 33.47 -35.86 -15.97
CA GLN A 131 33.96 -36.43 -17.24
C GLN A 131 33.69 -37.94 -17.39
N GLN A 132 32.73 -38.48 -16.62
CA GLN A 132 32.30 -39.88 -16.68
C GLN A 132 31.30 -40.11 -17.82
N LEU A 133 30.65 -39.05 -18.29
CA LEU A 133 29.85 -39.04 -19.50
C LEU A 133 30.41 -37.98 -20.46
N SER A 134 30.67 -38.37 -21.71
CA SER A 134 31.16 -37.47 -22.75
C SER A 134 30.05 -36.53 -23.20
N ASP A 135 30.21 -35.22 -22.98
CA ASP A 135 29.44 -34.20 -23.71
C ASP A 135 30.04 -34.07 -25.12
N PRO A 136 29.30 -34.35 -26.20
CA PRO A 136 29.78 -34.17 -27.57
C PRO A 136 30.18 -32.72 -27.92
N ARG A 137 29.93 -31.74 -27.04
CA ARG A 137 30.21 -30.31 -27.27
C ARG A 137 31.10 -29.73 -26.16
N ASN A 138 32.36 -30.15 -26.17
CA ASN A 138 33.55 -29.43 -25.71
C ASN A 138 33.38 -28.48 -24.48
N SER A 139 33.58 -29.03 -23.28
CA SER A 139 34.13 -28.50 -21.99
C SER A 139 34.00 -27.03 -21.52
N SER A 140 33.44 -26.05 -22.23
CA SER A 140 33.49 -24.64 -21.78
C SER A 140 32.42 -24.23 -20.76
N HIS A 141 31.38 -25.03 -20.53
CA HIS A 141 30.24 -24.65 -19.67
C HIS A 141 29.60 -25.84 -18.94
N ILE A 142 30.37 -26.52 -18.08
CA ILE A 142 29.87 -27.57 -17.19
C ILE A 142 29.00 -26.94 -16.10
N LEU A 143 27.78 -27.45 -15.92
CA LEU A 143 26.87 -27.02 -14.84
C LEU A 143 27.08 -27.85 -13.58
N ASN A 144 27.04 -27.19 -12.42
CA ASN A 144 26.85 -27.85 -11.12
C ASN A 144 25.40 -27.65 -10.67
N VAL A 145 24.60 -28.71 -10.68
CA VAL A 145 23.17 -28.67 -10.38
C VAL A 145 22.91 -29.41 -9.07
N PHE A 146 22.18 -28.80 -8.14
CA PHE A 146 21.88 -29.37 -6.83
C PHE A 146 20.59 -28.77 -6.24
N TYR A 147 19.98 -29.48 -5.29
CA TYR A 147 18.84 -28.93 -4.53
C TYR A 147 19.26 -27.75 -3.68
N SER A 148 18.44 -26.70 -3.69
CA SER A 148 18.71 -25.47 -2.95
C SER A 148 17.42 -24.85 -2.40
N ASN A 149 17.57 -23.73 -1.72
CA ASN A 149 16.48 -22.86 -1.30
C ASN A 149 16.95 -21.40 -1.34
N PRO A 150 16.03 -20.42 -1.27
CA PRO A 150 16.39 -19.01 -1.33
C PRO A 150 17.42 -18.57 -0.28
N LYS A 151 17.42 -19.16 0.92
CA LYS A 151 18.41 -18.85 1.97
C LYS A 151 19.83 -19.25 1.56
N ILE A 152 20.02 -20.45 1.01
CA ILE A 152 21.32 -20.92 0.51
C ILE A 152 21.76 -20.07 -0.68
N TYR A 153 20.83 -19.79 -1.61
CA TYR A 153 21.10 -18.93 -2.76
C TYR A 153 21.60 -17.55 -2.33
N ILE A 154 20.86 -16.84 -1.47
CA ILE A 154 21.23 -15.50 -1.01
C ILE A 154 22.60 -15.50 -0.30
N LYS A 155 22.90 -16.50 0.54
CA LYS A 155 24.23 -16.64 1.15
C LYS A 155 25.33 -16.84 0.12
N SER A 156 25.07 -17.62 -0.93
CA SER A 156 26.02 -17.82 -2.02
C SER A 156 26.24 -16.55 -2.85
N ARG A 157 25.20 -15.73 -3.02
CA ARG A 157 25.28 -14.41 -3.69
C ARG A 157 26.05 -13.41 -2.83
N HIS A 158 25.76 -13.35 -1.53
CA HIS A 158 26.47 -12.51 -0.57
C HIS A 158 27.98 -12.77 -0.58
N ALA A 159 28.38 -14.05 -0.50
CA ALA A 159 29.79 -14.45 -0.57
C ALA A 159 30.48 -14.09 -1.91
N GLN A 160 29.73 -13.95 -3.01
CA GLN A 160 30.27 -13.55 -4.31
C GLN A 160 30.51 -12.04 -4.42
N TYR A 161 29.72 -11.22 -3.73
CA TYR A 161 29.78 -9.76 -3.82
C TYR A 161 30.73 -9.11 -2.79
N ASP A 162 31.20 -9.86 -1.78
CA ASP A 162 32.16 -9.42 -0.75
C ASP A 162 33.58 -9.07 -1.30
N GLY A 163 33.77 -9.13 -2.63
CA GLY A 163 35.07 -9.00 -3.32
C GLY A 163 35.24 -7.80 -4.26
N GLY A 164 34.35 -6.80 -4.24
CA GLY A 164 34.59 -5.50 -4.90
C GLY A 164 33.71 -5.15 -6.12
N VAL A 165 32.66 -5.91 -6.42
CA VAL A 165 31.58 -5.48 -7.31
C VAL A 165 30.36 -5.21 -6.43
N GLY A 166 29.92 -3.96 -6.34
CA GLY A 166 28.73 -3.64 -5.56
C GLY A 166 27.45 -4.12 -6.28
N LEU A 167 26.37 -4.34 -5.54
CA LEU A 167 25.04 -4.46 -6.14
C LEU A 167 24.47 -3.07 -6.49
N PRO A 168 23.58 -2.96 -7.50
CA PRO A 168 22.76 -1.78 -7.72
C PRO A 168 21.92 -1.42 -6.48
N ILE A 169 21.59 -0.14 -6.33
CA ILE A 169 20.77 0.38 -5.24
C ILE A 169 19.41 0.80 -5.81
N LYS A 170 18.34 0.49 -5.07
CA LYS A 170 17.03 1.15 -5.22
C LYS A 170 16.71 1.90 -3.93
N ASN A 171 16.26 3.15 -4.02
CA ASN A 171 16.11 4.03 -2.86
C ASN A 171 14.69 4.02 -2.27
N SER A 172 14.56 4.46 -1.02
CA SER A 172 13.30 4.46 -0.26
C SER A 172 12.26 5.47 -0.75
N ASP A 173 12.67 6.44 -1.57
CA ASP A 173 11.76 7.34 -2.29
C ASP A 173 11.18 6.71 -3.57
N GLU A 174 11.35 5.40 -3.73
CA GLU A 174 10.90 4.62 -4.88
C GLU A 174 10.30 3.29 -4.44
N ASP A 175 9.43 2.75 -5.29
CA ASP A 175 8.92 1.39 -5.19
C ASP A 175 8.83 0.76 -6.59
N PHE A 176 8.12 -0.36 -6.71
CA PHE A 176 7.89 -1.08 -7.96
C PHE A 176 6.47 -0.85 -8.51
N PHE A 177 5.78 0.20 -8.06
CA PHE A 177 4.45 0.54 -8.55
C PHE A 177 4.47 1.60 -9.67
N PRO A 178 3.44 1.62 -10.51
CA PRO A 178 2.51 0.51 -10.75
C PRO A 178 3.18 -0.63 -11.53
N TYR A 179 2.72 -1.86 -11.31
CA TYR A 179 3.12 -3.02 -12.11
C TYR A 179 2.35 -3.06 -13.43
N GLY A 180 3.07 -3.38 -14.51
CA GLY A 180 2.48 -3.77 -15.78
C GLY A 180 3.25 -4.91 -16.44
N ASP A 181 2.51 -5.89 -16.97
CA ASP A 181 3.03 -7.11 -17.59
C ASP A 181 3.01 -7.08 -19.13
N GLY A 182 2.48 -6.00 -19.70
CA GLY A 182 2.48 -5.70 -21.12
C GLY A 182 2.38 -4.20 -21.37
N GLU A 183 2.36 -3.81 -22.64
CA GLU A 183 2.41 -2.40 -23.01
C GLU A 183 1.16 -1.63 -22.56
N VAL A 184 -0.03 -2.24 -22.46
CA VAL A 184 -1.29 -1.54 -22.08
C VAL A 184 -1.92 -2.13 -20.80
N GLU A 185 -1.14 -2.88 -20.03
CA GLU A 185 -1.66 -3.74 -18.95
C GLU A 185 -1.13 -3.21 -17.61
N VAL A 186 -1.94 -2.45 -16.86
CA VAL A 186 -1.58 -1.96 -15.52
C VAL A 186 -2.38 -2.72 -14.46
N VAL A 187 -1.68 -3.56 -13.69
CA VAL A 187 -2.24 -4.69 -12.91
C VAL A 187 -2.53 -4.35 -11.43
N ASP A 188 -1.88 -3.32 -10.88
CA ASP A 188 -1.85 -3.12 -9.42
C ASP A 188 -2.88 -2.11 -8.88
N VAL A 189 -3.44 -1.29 -9.76
CA VAL A 189 -4.31 -0.17 -9.41
C VAL A 189 -5.74 -0.65 -9.18
N ALA A 190 -6.21 -1.51 -10.08
CA ALA A 190 -7.55 -2.09 -10.07
C ALA A 190 -7.82 -2.89 -8.80
N LYS A 191 -6.91 -3.79 -8.41
CA LYS A 191 -7.06 -4.73 -7.29
C LYS A 191 -7.32 -4.05 -5.94
N ARG A 192 -6.90 -2.80 -5.78
CA ARG A 192 -7.08 -2.05 -4.51
C ARG A 192 -8.44 -1.37 -4.40
N THR A 193 -9.14 -1.18 -5.52
CA THR A 193 -10.55 -0.73 -5.58
C THR A 193 -11.50 -1.90 -5.92
N VAL A 194 -10.98 -3.09 -6.24
CA VAL A 194 -11.77 -4.33 -6.32
C VAL A 194 -12.29 -4.70 -4.96
N ASP A 195 -13.58 -5.05 -4.92
CA ASP A 195 -14.32 -5.34 -3.70
C ASP A 195 -14.17 -4.22 -2.67
N ALA A 196 -14.48 -2.98 -3.07
CA ALA A 196 -14.41 -1.81 -2.18
C ALA A 196 -15.11 -2.08 -0.84
N VAL A 197 -16.13 -2.94 -0.82
CA VAL A 197 -16.79 -3.43 0.39
C VAL A 197 -15.87 -4.31 1.27
N ASP A 198 -15.16 -5.29 0.70
CA ASP A 198 -14.24 -6.15 1.48
C ASP A 198 -12.93 -5.44 1.84
N GLY A 199 -12.45 -4.52 1.00
CA GLY A 199 -11.40 -3.57 1.36
C GLY A 199 -11.80 -2.72 2.57
N GLY A 200 -13.08 -2.37 2.70
CA GLY A 200 -13.66 -1.78 3.90
C GLY A 200 -13.69 -2.76 5.07
N HIS A 201 -14.19 -3.99 4.87
CA HIS A 201 -14.30 -5.03 5.91
C HIS A 201 -12.94 -5.46 6.53
N ALA A 202 -11.85 -5.45 5.75
CA ALA A 202 -10.51 -5.82 6.20
C ALA A 202 -9.95 -4.94 7.34
N TYR A 203 -10.51 -3.73 7.53
CA TYR A 203 -10.10 -2.80 8.59
C TYR A 203 -10.92 -2.92 9.88
N TRP A 204 -11.96 -3.76 9.93
CA TRP A 204 -12.85 -3.87 11.09
C TRP A 204 -12.58 -5.12 11.93
N THR A 205 -11.65 -5.01 12.89
CA THR A 205 -11.63 -5.90 14.08
C THR A 205 -11.13 -5.11 15.29
N GLY A 206 -11.79 -5.24 16.45
CA GLY A 206 -11.33 -4.56 17.66
C GLY A 206 -11.98 -5.00 18.96
N ILE A 207 -11.21 -4.85 20.04
CA ILE A 207 -11.56 -5.09 21.45
C ILE A 207 -11.51 -3.74 22.19
N THR A 208 -12.29 -3.63 23.26
CA THR A 208 -12.85 -2.40 23.84
C THR A 208 -12.00 -1.76 24.94
N SER A 209 -12.08 -0.43 25.09
CA SER A 209 -11.81 0.26 26.36
C SER A 209 -12.92 1.27 26.65
N GLY A 210 -13.50 1.22 27.85
CA GLY A 210 -14.63 2.06 28.23
C GLY A 210 -14.19 3.47 28.63
N THR A 211 -14.80 4.50 28.05
CA THR A 211 -14.80 5.88 28.58
C THR A 211 -16.23 6.30 28.92
N LYS A 212 -16.38 7.24 29.86
CA LYS A 212 -17.68 7.77 30.29
C LYS A 212 -18.47 8.25 29.07
N GLY A 213 -19.63 7.65 28.82
CA GLY A 213 -20.54 8.06 27.77
C GLY A 213 -20.91 9.53 27.92
N GLN A 214 -20.60 10.34 26.91
CA GLN A 214 -21.33 11.57 26.67
C GLN A 214 -22.67 11.19 26.06
N THR A 215 -23.76 11.67 26.64
CA THR A 215 -25.11 11.55 26.09
C THR A 215 -25.15 12.22 24.72
N ALA A 216 -25.24 11.43 23.65
CA ALA A 216 -25.61 11.92 22.33
C ALA A 216 -27.15 11.95 22.24
N ALA A 217 -27.72 13.14 22.11
CA ALA A 217 -29.13 13.30 21.77
C ALA A 217 -29.31 13.00 20.27
N CYS A 218 -30.34 12.25 19.92
CA CYS A 218 -30.70 12.00 18.52
C CYS A 218 -31.56 13.19 18.03
N PRO A 219 -31.09 13.99 17.06
CA PRO A 219 -31.79 15.21 16.64
C PRO A 219 -32.95 14.90 15.66
N GLN A 220 -33.93 15.81 15.62
CA GLN A 220 -34.98 15.82 14.59
C GLN A 220 -34.48 16.56 13.35
N GLU A 221 -34.48 15.90 12.18
CA GLU A 221 -34.20 16.56 10.90
C GLU A 221 -35.26 17.65 10.62
N GLN A 222 -34.83 18.90 10.48
CA GLN A 222 -35.62 19.93 9.81
C GLN A 222 -35.26 19.97 8.32
N GLN A 223 -36.18 19.50 7.49
CA GLN A 223 -36.09 19.60 6.04
C GLN A 223 -36.36 21.05 5.61
N LEU A 224 -35.30 21.83 5.36
CA LEU A 224 -35.43 23.11 4.68
C LEU A 224 -35.54 22.83 3.16
N SER A 225 -36.76 22.63 2.66
CA SER A 225 -37.03 22.57 1.23
C SER A 225 -37.10 24.00 0.65
N GLY A 226 -36.03 24.44 0.00
CA GLY A 226 -36.04 25.70 -0.76
C GLY A 226 -34.82 25.81 -1.66
N GLN A 227 -35.02 26.21 -2.91
CA GLN A 227 -33.91 26.71 -3.73
C GLN A 227 -33.32 27.93 -3.01
N PRO A 228 -32.02 27.95 -2.65
CA PRO A 228 -31.42 29.17 -2.15
C PRO A 228 -31.53 30.23 -3.24
N SER A 229 -32.10 31.39 -2.92
CA SER A 229 -31.96 32.56 -3.77
C SER A 229 -30.47 32.83 -3.97
N ALA A 230 -30.05 33.10 -5.21
CA ALA A 230 -28.66 33.22 -5.66
C ALA A 230 -27.84 34.40 -5.06
N SER A 231 -28.06 34.79 -3.80
CA SER A 231 -27.51 36.02 -3.22
C SER A 231 -27.00 35.92 -1.78
N SER A 232 -26.75 34.74 -1.22
CA SER A 232 -26.04 34.64 0.07
C SER A 232 -25.08 33.46 0.08
N ALA A 233 -23.78 33.74 0.09
CA ALA A 233 -22.74 32.74 0.32
C ALA A 233 -23.05 31.99 1.62
N THR A 234 -23.14 30.66 1.56
CA THR A 234 -23.42 29.87 2.76
C THR A 234 -22.14 29.20 3.23
N SER A 235 -21.84 29.31 4.53
CA SER A 235 -20.59 28.84 5.12
C SER A 235 -20.81 28.04 6.37
N VAL A 236 -19.98 27.02 6.59
CA VAL A 236 -20.11 26.04 7.67
C VAL A 236 -18.75 25.67 8.19
N GLY A 237 -18.65 25.23 9.43
CA GLY A 237 -17.35 24.98 10.01
C GLY A 237 -17.38 24.84 11.52
N ASN A 238 -16.20 24.56 12.05
CA ASN A 238 -15.93 24.50 13.48
C ASN A 238 -14.82 25.50 13.83
N GLU A 239 -14.20 25.33 15.00
CA GLU A 239 -13.10 26.18 15.46
C GLU A 239 -11.81 26.08 14.61
N ASN A 240 -11.65 25.00 13.82
CA ASN A 240 -10.45 24.73 13.03
C ASN A 240 -10.63 25.03 11.54
N TYR A 241 -11.78 24.66 10.96
CA TYR A 241 -12.03 24.74 9.52
C TYR A 241 -13.35 25.42 9.19
N LYS A 242 -13.39 26.11 8.04
CA LYS A 242 -14.61 26.69 7.49
C LYS A 242 -14.71 26.41 5.99
N LEU A 243 -15.82 25.80 5.57
CA LEU A 243 -16.18 25.49 4.19
C LEU A 243 -17.25 26.47 3.71
N PHE A 244 -17.07 27.04 2.53
CA PHE A 244 -18.00 27.95 1.89
C PHE A 244 -18.53 27.34 0.60
N TYR A 245 -19.81 27.53 0.30
CA TYR A 245 -20.44 27.19 -0.98
C TYR A 245 -20.97 28.45 -1.68
N GLY A 246 -20.75 28.54 -2.99
CA GLY A 246 -21.28 29.61 -3.85
C GLY A 246 -20.32 30.77 -4.13
N GLY A 247 -19.06 30.67 -3.71
CA GLY A 247 -18.06 31.73 -3.83
C GLY A 247 -18.31 32.91 -2.88
N ASP A 248 -17.28 33.70 -2.60
CA ASP A 248 -17.43 34.96 -1.86
C ASP A 248 -18.24 35.96 -2.70
N GLU A 249 -19.12 36.74 -2.06
CA GLU A 249 -19.95 37.77 -2.70
C GLU A 249 -19.14 38.59 -3.72
N GLY A 250 -19.41 38.37 -5.01
CA GLY A 250 -18.93 39.25 -6.09
C GLY A 250 -17.71 38.82 -6.91
N SER A 251 -17.21 37.58 -6.82
CA SER A 251 -16.12 37.11 -7.71
C SER A 251 -16.48 35.84 -8.49
N GLY A 252 -16.81 35.99 -9.77
CA GLY A 252 -17.13 34.89 -10.70
C GLY A 252 -15.93 34.01 -11.05
N GLY A 253 -15.48 33.18 -10.12
CA GLY A 253 -14.45 32.15 -10.34
C GLY A 253 -15.03 30.76 -10.69
N PRO A 254 -14.20 29.81 -11.17
CA PRO A 254 -14.65 28.48 -11.63
C PRO A 254 -14.91 27.46 -10.50
N TYR A 255 -14.61 27.80 -9.24
CA TYR A 255 -14.72 26.89 -8.10
C TYR A 255 -15.97 27.17 -7.26
N ARG A 256 -16.68 26.11 -6.88
CA ARG A 256 -17.92 26.20 -6.09
C ARG A 256 -17.68 26.19 -4.58
N PHE A 257 -16.55 25.64 -4.13
CA PHE A 257 -16.21 25.51 -2.72
C PHE A 257 -14.92 26.27 -2.37
N THR A 258 -14.89 26.84 -1.17
CA THR A 258 -13.68 27.38 -0.55
C THR A 258 -13.51 26.76 0.83
N LEU A 259 -12.39 26.09 1.09
CA LEU A 259 -12.02 25.58 2.40
C LEU A 259 -10.97 26.49 3.03
N LYS A 260 -11.23 26.96 4.25
CA LYS A 260 -10.30 27.76 5.04
C LYS A 260 -9.84 26.98 6.27
N ASN A 261 -8.53 26.91 6.48
CA ASN A 261 -7.93 26.51 7.74
C ASN A 261 -7.76 27.77 8.59
N LEU A 262 -8.54 27.89 9.66
CA LEU A 262 -8.63 29.10 10.48
C LEU A 262 -7.36 29.32 11.31
N LYS A 263 -6.73 28.24 11.78
CA LYS A 263 -5.51 28.29 12.59
C LYS A 263 -4.27 28.65 11.77
N ALA A 264 -4.16 28.07 10.57
CA ALA A 264 -3.02 28.31 9.68
C ALA A 264 -3.20 29.55 8.80
N GLY A 265 -4.40 30.12 8.71
CA GLY A 265 -4.70 31.25 7.83
C GLY A 265 -4.59 30.91 6.35
N LEU A 266 -4.90 29.66 5.98
CA LEU A 266 -4.82 29.16 4.61
C LEU A 266 -6.21 29.02 4.00
N GLU A 267 -6.30 29.19 2.68
CA GLU A 267 -7.50 28.87 1.91
C GLU A 267 -7.17 28.13 0.62
N VAL A 268 -8.05 27.21 0.25
CA VAL A 268 -8.02 26.49 -1.03
C VAL A 268 -9.41 26.55 -1.65
N ARG A 269 -9.46 26.80 -2.95
CA ARG A 269 -10.69 26.76 -3.73
C ARG A 269 -10.74 25.46 -4.51
N PHE A 270 -11.90 24.81 -4.54
CA PHE A 270 -12.03 23.51 -5.18
C PHE A 270 -13.45 23.22 -5.67
N ASN A 271 -13.52 22.25 -6.58
CA ASN A 271 -14.73 21.54 -6.97
C ASN A 271 -14.62 20.08 -6.53
N VAL A 272 -15.75 19.51 -6.13
CA VAL A 272 -15.87 18.06 -5.92
C VAL A 272 -16.72 17.50 -7.05
N ILE A 273 -16.19 16.51 -7.75
CA ILE A 273 -16.79 15.93 -8.94
C ILE A 273 -16.81 14.42 -8.75
N LEU A 274 -17.98 13.83 -8.95
CA LEU A 274 -18.13 12.39 -9.15
C LEU A 274 -18.25 12.14 -10.66
N GLY A 275 -17.37 11.28 -11.17
CA GLY A 275 -17.26 10.93 -12.58
C GLY A 275 -16.94 9.46 -12.75
N TYR A 276 -16.70 9.03 -13.99
CA TYR A 276 -16.31 7.65 -14.28
C TYR A 276 -15.42 7.57 -15.52
N TYR A 277 -14.67 6.48 -15.61
CA TYR A 277 -14.08 6.00 -16.86
C TYR A 277 -14.94 4.85 -17.41
N ASN A 278 -15.13 4.82 -18.73
CA ASN A 278 -15.65 3.61 -19.38
C ASN A 278 -14.56 2.55 -19.38
N SER A 279 -14.93 1.31 -19.09
CA SER A 279 -14.01 0.17 -19.12
C SER A 279 -13.82 -0.32 -20.55
N SER A 280 -12.57 -0.44 -21.00
CA SER A 280 -12.29 -1.04 -22.29
C SER A 280 -12.75 -2.50 -22.31
N THR A 281 -13.46 -2.91 -23.36
CA THR A 281 -13.84 -4.30 -23.64
C THR A 281 -12.75 -5.08 -24.36
N GLY A 282 -11.61 -4.41 -24.65
CA GLY A 282 -10.51 -4.98 -25.41
C GLY A 282 -10.66 -4.89 -26.92
N SER A 283 -11.74 -4.33 -27.49
CA SER A 283 -11.90 -4.25 -28.96
C SER A 283 -11.26 -3.00 -29.57
N GLY A 284 -10.10 -3.15 -30.23
CA GLY A 284 -9.46 -2.11 -31.03
C GLY A 284 -8.32 -2.68 -31.90
N GLU A 285 -7.91 -1.97 -32.96
CA GLU A 285 -6.78 -2.39 -33.81
C GLU A 285 -5.57 -2.80 -32.98
N ASN A 286 -4.77 -3.71 -33.54
CA ASN A 286 -3.62 -4.34 -32.91
C ASN A 286 -2.51 -3.33 -32.60
N ILE A 287 -2.69 -2.58 -31.53
CA ILE A 287 -1.69 -1.71 -30.95
C ILE A 287 -0.79 -2.63 -30.12
N TYR A 288 0.31 -3.08 -30.75
CA TYR A 288 1.48 -3.72 -30.12
C TYR A 288 1.30 -5.12 -29.52
N GLY A 289 0.44 -5.97 -30.09
CA GLY A 289 0.56 -7.43 -29.96
C GLY A 289 -0.39 -8.12 -28.97
N ARG A 290 -1.32 -7.39 -28.34
CA ARG A 290 -2.46 -7.96 -27.60
C ARG A 290 -3.76 -7.19 -27.89
N PRO A 291 -4.44 -7.49 -29.01
CA PRO A 291 -5.61 -6.73 -29.49
C PRO A 291 -6.91 -6.97 -28.68
N TYR A 292 -6.86 -7.55 -27.48
CA TYR A 292 -8.04 -8.02 -26.72
C TYR A 292 -8.02 -7.74 -25.21
N GLN A 293 -7.13 -6.88 -24.70
CA GLN A 293 -7.06 -6.67 -23.25
C GLN A 293 -8.26 -5.87 -22.73
N ALA A 294 -9.16 -6.48 -21.96
CA ALA A 294 -10.22 -5.75 -21.28
C ALA A 294 -9.74 -5.12 -19.96
N SER A 295 -10.46 -4.12 -19.45
CA SER A 295 -10.40 -3.75 -18.02
C SER A 295 -11.06 -4.87 -17.20
N GLY A 296 -10.53 -5.18 -16.02
CA GLY A 296 -11.01 -6.26 -15.16
C GLY A 296 -10.55 -6.13 -13.72
N ALA A 297 -10.63 -7.21 -12.95
CA ALA A 297 -10.32 -7.20 -11.52
C ALA A 297 -8.87 -6.75 -11.21
N TYR A 298 -7.93 -7.04 -12.11
CA TYR A 298 -6.52 -6.69 -11.99
C TYR A 298 -6.14 -5.54 -12.92
N ILE A 299 -6.73 -5.44 -14.10
CA ILE A 299 -6.32 -4.41 -15.07
C ILE A 299 -7.26 -3.23 -15.02
N PHE A 300 -6.69 -2.04 -14.83
CA PHE A 300 -7.38 -0.79 -15.14
C PHE A 300 -6.99 -0.37 -16.56
N ARG A 301 -7.95 -0.45 -17.48
CA ARG A 301 -7.80 0.02 -18.87
C ARG A 301 -9.00 0.90 -19.25
N PRO A 302 -8.94 2.22 -19.06
CA PRO A 302 -10.00 3.11 -19.46
C PRO A 302 -10.14 3.15 -20.99
N ASP A 303 -11.36 3.19 -21.50
CA ASP A 303 -11.64 3.42 -22.90
C ASP A 303 -11.47 4.92 -23.21
N CYS A 304 -10.31 5.26 -23.76
CA CYS A 304 -9.85 6.64 -23.93
C CYS A 304 -9.31 6.85 -25.36
N PRO A 305 -10.17 6.76 -26.40
CA PRO A 305 -9.74 6.75 -27.81
C PRO A 305 -9.11 8.06 -28.29
N GLU A 306 -9.32 9.17 -27.58
CA GLU A 306 -8.90 10.52 -28.00
C GLU A 306 -7.74 11.13 -27.19
N ALA A 307 -7.12 10.41 -26.24
CA ALA A 307 -6.05 10.99 -25.42
C ALA A 307 -4.65 10.49 -25.80
N PRO A 308 -3.97 11.11 -26.79
CA PRO A 308 -2.55 10.87 -27.02
C PRO A 308 -1.68 11.48 -25.89
N ASP A 309 -2.26 12.32 -25.03
CA ASP A 309 -1.61 12.97 -23.90
C ASP A 309 -2.60 13.15 -22.72
N VAL A 310 -2.05 13.30 -21.52
CA VAL A 310 -2.73 13.51 -20.24
C VAL A 310 -3.64 14.74 -20.27
N ARG A 311 -3.32 15.75 -21.09
CA ARG A 311 -4.13 16.98 -21.22
C ARG A 311 -5.52 16.75 -21.81
N SER A 312 -5.70 15.65 -22.54
CA SER A 312 -6.98 15.24 -23.13
C SER A 312 -7.83 14.36 -22.21
N ILE A 313 -7.36 14.02 -20.99
CA ILE A 313 -8.07 13.10 -20.08
C ILE A 313 -9.51 13.54 -19.77
N ARG A 314 -9.81 14.83 -19.83
CA ARG A 314 -11.18 15.34 -19.63
C ARG A 314 -12.19 14.76 -20.63
N SER A 315 -11.80 14.41 -21.85
CA SER A 315 -12.71 13.75 -22.81
C SER A 315 -12.96 12.27 -22.48
N CYS A 316 -12.06 11.65 -21.72
CA CYS A 316 -12.16 10.24 -21.32
C CYS A 316 -12.85 10.01 -19.98
N ARG A 317 -13.14 11.08 -19.25
CA ARG A 317 -13.83 11.05 -17.95
C ARG A 317 -15.08 11.92 -18.02
N PRO A 318 -16.21 11.41 -18.53
CA PRO A 318 -17.48 12.13 -18.49
C PRO A 318 -17.80 12.55 -17.06
N GLU A 319 -17.90 13.87 -16.85
CA GLU A 319 -18.38 14.44 -15.59
C GLU A 319 -19.90 14.38 -15.61
N MET A 320 -20.54 13.81 -14.59
CA MET A 320 -22.01 13.81 -14.62
C MET A 320 -22.55 15.21 -14.28
N ALA A 321 -23.65 15.61 -14.91
CA ALA A 321 -24.30 16.87 -14.62
C ALA A 321 -24.78 16.90 -13.16
N ILE A 322 -24.17 17.77 -12.35
CA ILE A 322 -24.57 17.96 -10.95
C ILE A 322 -25.87 18.77 -10.92
N THR A 323 -26.96 18.15 -10.45
CA THR A 323 -28.15 18.89 -10.00
C THR A 323 -28.09 18.95 -8.46
N PRO A 324 -27.44 19.96 -7.88
CA PRO A 324 -27.21 19.98 -6.45
C PRO A 324 -28.55 20.19 -5.73
N THR A 325 -28.95 19.24 -4.89
CA THR A 325 -30.05 19.45 -3.94
C THR A 325 -29.44 19.86 -2.62
N ILE A 326 -29.20 21.16 -2.45
CA ILE A 326 -28.54 21.67 -1.26
C ILE A 326 -29.52 21.59 -0.08
N LEU A 327 -29.43 20.52 0.72
CA LEU A 327 -30.15 20.38 1.97
C LEU A 327 -29.31 20.94 3.11
N MET A 328 -29.42 22.24 3.36
CA MET A 328 -28.74 22.85 4.49
C MET A 328 -29.49 22.52 5.78
N GLY A 329 -28.99 21.56 6.54
CA GLY A 329 -29.41 21.30 7.91
C GLY A 329 -28.23 21.55 8.85
N GLN A 330 -28.48 22.22 9.98
CA GLN A 330 -27.58 22.15 11.13
C GLN A 330 -28.05 20.98 11.99
N ALA A 331 -27.11 20.13 12.44
CA ALA A 331 -27.38 19.29 13.62
C ALA A 331 -27.66 20.19 14.83
N ASP A 332 -28.36 19.70 15.87
CA ASP A 332 -28.71 20.49 17.08
C ASP A 332 -27.48 21.04 17.82
N ASP A 333 -26.27 20.57 17.52
CA ASP A 333 -24.99 21.11 18.01
C ASP A 333 -24.42 22.29 17.18
N GLY A 334 -25.09 22.67 16.09
CA GLY A 334 -24.74 23.79 15.22
C GLY A 334 -23.56 23.57 14.27
N SER A 335 -22.94 22.38 14.25
CA SER A 335 -21.60 22.19 13.67
C SER A 335 -21.55 21.52 12.29
N THR A 336 -22.56 20.71 11.95
CA THR A 336 -22.56 19.88 10.74
C THR A 336 -23.48 20.48 9.68
N LEU A 337 -22.98 20.60 8.45
CA LEU A 337 -23.78 20.83 7.25
C LEU A 337 -23.61 19.65 6.33
N ARG A 338 -24.68 19.20 5.68
CA ARG A 338 -24.62 18.19 4.62
C ARG A 338 -25.01 18.82 3.30
N VAL A 339 -24.06 18.99 2.38
CA VAL A 339 -24.41 19.38 1.01
C VAL A 339 -24.67 18.12 0.20
N ASN A 340 -25.93 17.66 0.12
CA ASN A 340 -26.27 16.49 -0.69
C ASN A 340 -26.23 16.82 -2.18
N ILE A 341 -25.36 16.13 -2.91
CA ILE A 341 -25.24 16.19 -4.35
C ILE A 341 -25.74 14.85 -4.86
N ALA A 342 -27.04 14.79 -5.17
CA ALA A 342 -27.59 13.68 -5.91
C ALA A 342 -27.19 13.84 -7.39
N GLN A 343 -26.51 12.84 -7.91
CA GLN A 343 -26.07 12.82 -9.30
C GLN A 343 -26.77 11.64 -9.99
N GLN A 344 -27.57 11.98 -11.00
CA GLN A 344 -28.17 11.00 -11.90
C GLN A 344 -27.80 11.46 -13.30
N SER A 345 -27.06 10.65 -14.05
CA SER A 345 -26.89 10.93 -15.47
C SER A 345 -28.19 10.54 -16.16
N SER A 346 -28.87 11.46 -16.83
CA SER A 346 -29.79 11.05 -17.88
C SER A 346 -29.86 12.14 -18.95
N GLU A 347 -29.52 11.77 -20.17
CA GLU A 347 -30.33 12.23 -21.30
C GLU A 347 -31.72 11.58 -21.15
N GLU A 348 -32.79 12.35 -21.36
CA GLU A 348 -34.17 11.86 -21.24
C GLU A 348 -34.35 10.52 -21.99
N GLY A 349 -34.64 9.44 -21.25
CA GLY A 349 -34.88 8.10 -21.81
C GLY A 349 -33.71 7.10 -21.77
N SER A 350 -32.55 7.48 -21.23
CA SER A 350 -31.39 6.58 -21.01
C SER A 350 -31.27 6.11 -19.55
N ALA A 351 -30.77 4.88 -19.33
CA ALA A 351 -30.45 4.38 -17.99
C ALA A 351 -29.24 5.14 -17.40
N PRO A 352 -29.21 5.45 -16.09
CA PRO A 352 -28.15 6.28 -15.52
C PRO A 352 -26.84 5.52 -15.34
N ALA A 353 -25.75 5.97 -15.97
CA ALA A 353 -24.41 5.41 -15.85
C ALA A 353 -23.93 5.21 -14.40
N LEU A 354 -24.18 6.19 -13.54
CA LEU A 354 -23.94 6.11 -12.10
C LEU A 354 -25.19 6.58 -11.35
N ILE A 355 -25.45 5.93 -10.23
CA ILE A 355 -26.42 6.38 -9.24
C ILE A 355 -25.63 6.65 -7.97
N GLY A 356 -25.55 7.92 -7.58
CA GLY A 356 -24.80 8.25 -6.38
C GLY A 356 -25.21 9.53 -5.68
N ASN A 357 -24.86 9.57 -4.40
CA ASN A 357 -24.98 10.75 -3.55
C ASN A 357 -23.60 11.09 -3.00
N LEU A 358 -23.31 12.39 -2.98
CA LEU A 358 -22.10 12.92 -2.36
C LEU A 358 -22.49 13.98 -1.34
N SER A 359 -21.95 13.89 -0.12
CA SER A 359 -22.18 14.88 0.92
C SER A 359 -20.87 15.41 1.49
N LEU A 360 -20.80 16.72 1.69
CA LEU A 360 -19.68 17.37 2.38
C LEU A 360 -20.15 17.80 3.75
N SER A 361 -19.33 17.54 4.78
CA SER A 361 -19.56 17.98 6.15
C SER A 361 -18.28 18.34 6.89
N ILE A 362 -18.40 19.12 7.97
CA ILE A 362 -17.32 19.37 8.93
C ILE A 362 -17.85 18.95 10.31
N PRO A 363 -17.50 17.76 10.80
CA PRO A 363 -17.98 17.30 12.09
C PRO A 363 -17.46 18.16 13.27
N PRO A 364 -18.18 18.20 14.39
CA PRO A 364 -17.73 18.91 15.58
C PRO A 364 -16.44 18.28 16.10
N LYS A 365 -15.42 19.11 16.31
CA LYS A 365 -14.07 18.74 16.78
C LYS A 365 -13.19 17.99 15.78
N GLU A 366 -13.66 17.71 14.56
CA GLU A 366 -12.83 17.10 13.53
C GLU A 366 -12.02 18.17 12.78
N SER A 367 -10.73 17.92 12.58
CA SER A 367 -9.81 18.83 11.87
C SER A 367 -9.74 18.50 10.37
N ALA A 368 -10.88 18.22 9.74
CA ALA A 368 -10.99 17.93 8.31
C ALA A 368 -12.40 18.21 7.77
N VAL A 369 -12.49 18.33 6.44
CA VAL A 369 -13.78 18.18 5.73
C VAL A 369 -13.98 16.69 5.44
N VAL A 370 -15.15 16.16 5.78
CA VAL A 370 -15.56 14.78 5.46
C VAL A 370 -16.43 14.82 4.20
N ILE A 371 -16.00 14.06 3.19
CA ILE A 371 -16.72 13.81 1.95
C ILE A 371 -17.26 12.39 2.02
N SER A 372 -18.56 12.24 2.26
CA SER A 372 -19.22 10.92 2.26
C SER A 372 -19.82 10.68 0.87
N TRP A 373 -19.69 9.46 0.36
CA TRP A 373 -20.14 9.09 -0.97
C TRP A 373 -20.83 7.73 -0.94
N ASP A 374 -21.96 7.64 -1.64
CA ASP A 374 -22.70 6.40 -1.89
C ASP A 374 -22.79 6.25 -3.40
N VAL A 375 -22.27 5.16 -3.96
CA VAL A 375 -22.17 4.97 -5.42
C VAL A 375 -22.57 3.55 -5.78
N ALA A 376 -23.50 3.44 -6.73
CA ALA A 376 -23.80 2.23 -7.46
C ALA A 376 -23.56 2.47 -8.96
N ILE A 377 -23.10 1.43 -9.66
CA ILE A 377 -22.76 1.51 -11.09
C ILE A 377 -23.79 0.72 -11.89
N ASP A 378 -24.53 1.40 -12.75
CA ASP A 378 -25.45 0.74 -13.69
C ASP A 378 -24.73 0.42 -15.00
N ASP A 379 -24.98 -0.77 -15.50
CA ASP A 379 -24.44 -1.32 -16.74
C ASP A 379 -25.54 -1.55 -17.78
N GLY A 380 -26.74 -0.99 -17.59
CA GLY A 380 -27.87 -1.10 -18.52
C GLY A 380 -27.59 -0.63 -19.95
N ASP A 381 -26.50 0.11 -20.18
CA ASP A 381 -26.00 0.52 -21.49
C ASP A 381 -25.01 -0.50 -22.13
N GLY A 382 -24.68 -1.58 -21.42
CA GLY A 382 -23.72 -2.59 -21.85
C GLY A 382 -22.25 -2.15 -21.76
N VAL A 383 -21.94 -1.11 -20.97
CA VAL A 383 -20.58 -0.57 -20.81
C VAL A 383 -20.17 -0.61 -19.34
N GLY A 384 -19.05 -1.28 -19.04
CA GLY A 384 -18.45 -1.26 -17.70
C GLY A 384 -17.96 0.13 -17.33
N LYS A 385 -18.00 0.48 -16.04
CA LYS A 385 -17.63 1.81 -15.55
C LYS A 385 -16.78 1.73 -14.29
N GLU A 386 -15.91 2.72 -14.14
CA GLU A 386 -14.96 2.84 -13.04
C GLU A 386 -15.14 4.23 -12.44
N ALA A 387 -15.91 4.30 -11.36
CA ALA A 387 -16.32 5.53 -10.71
C ALA A 387 -15.18 6.16 -9.91
N VAL A 388 -15.04 7.48 -10.03
CA VAL A 388 -13.97 8.27 -9.44
C VAL A 388 -14.50 9.48 -8.69
N LEU A 389 -13.89 9.76 -7.53
CA LEU A 389 -14.02 11.01 -6.81
C LEU A 389 -12.84 11.91 -7.19
N LEU A 390 -13.14 13.06 -7.79
CA LEU A 390 -12.18 14.04 -8.23
C LEU A 390 -12.33 15.34 -7.43
N LEU A 391 -11.20 15.85 -6.95
CA LEU A 391 -11.06 17.20 -6.42
C LEU A 391 -10.24 18.03 -7.41
N ASP A 392 -10.87 19.05 -7.99
CA ASP A 392 -10.21 20.03 -8.86
C ASP A 392 -9.95 21.29 -8.06
N THR A 393 -8.69 21.65 -7.83
CA THR A 393 -8.31 22.67 -6.85
C THR A 393 -7.44 23.76 -7.48
N ASP A 394 -7.25 24.86 -6.75
CA ASP A 394 -6.31 25.91 -7.13
C ASP A 394 -4.91 25.73 -6.55
N ILE A 395 -4.55 24.53 -6.07
CA ILE A 395 -3.17 24.16 -5.67
C ILE A 395 -2.30 24.05 -6.91
N ASN A 396 -1.09 24.62 -6.87
CA ASN A 396 -0.13 24.57 -7.97
C ASN A 396 0.96 23.53 -7.72
N ASN A 397 0.73 22.27 -8.06
CA ASN A 397 1.68 21.16 -7.88
C ASN A 397 2.53 20.83 -9.13
N HIS A 398 3.01 21.85 -9.86
CA HIS A 398 3.76 21.68 -11.13
C HIS A 398 2.92 20.94 -12.18
N ASP A 399 3.52 20.04 -12.95
CA ASP A 399 2.89 19.19 -13.96
C ASP A 399 2.16 17.96 -13.35
N GLY A 400 1.58 18.10 -12.16
CA GLY A 400 0.93 17.00 -11.45
C GLY A 400 1.90 16.16 -10.60
N ASP A 401 2.83 16.78 -9.88
CA ASP A 401 3.64 16.09 -8.87
C ASP A 401 2.77 15.82 -7.63
N PHE A 402 2.80 14.60 -7.09
CA PHE A 402 1.99 14.19 -5.93
C PHE A 402 2.72 13.18 -5.06
N LEU A 403 2.19 12.90 -3.87
CA LEU A 403 2.71 11.91 -2.94
C LEU A 403 1.62 10.88 -2.63
N THR A 404 1.98 9.60 -2.60
CA THR A 404 1.10 8.53 -2.06
C THR A 404 1.79 7.79 -0.92
N ASP A 405 1.00 7.27 0.00
CA ASP A 405 1.54 6.43 1.08
C ASP A 405 2.08 5.08 0.55
N SER A 406 3.07 4.54 1.26
CA SER A 406 3.49 3.14 1.15
C SER A 406 2.92 2.36 2.33
N ASN A 407 1.83 1.62 2.09
CA ASN A 407 1.16 0.78 3.09
C ASN A 407 0.79 1.52 4.40
N GLY A 408 0.42 2.79 4.30
CA GLY A 408 0.07 3.60 5.47
C GLY A 408 1.25 4.26 6.19
N ARG A 409 2.47 4.13 5.66
CA ARG A 409 3.71 4.60 6.30
C ARG A 409 4.34 5.72 5.49
N ASP A 410 5.50 5.50 4.88
CA ASP A 410 6.32 6.48 4.19
C ASP A 410 5.56 7.14 3.02
N TRP A 411 5.88 8.40 2.74
CA TRP A 411 5.44 9.07 1.52
C TRP A 411 6.38 8.75 0.35
N VAL A 412 5.80 8.31 -0.77
CA VAL A 412 6.51 8.06 -2.02
C VAL A 412 6.17 9.14 -3.04
N PRO A 413 7.15 9.91 -3.55
CA PRO A 413 6.92 10.93 -4.57
C PRO A 413 6.56 10.31 -5.92
N ARG A 414 5.54 10.88 -6.55
CA ARG A 414 5.00 10.48 -7.85
C ARG A 414 5.03 11.67 -8.80
N ARG A 415 5.27 11.36 -10.07
CA ARG A 415 5.21 12.31 -11.18
C ARG A 415 4.53 11.66 -12.35
N VAL A 416 3.61 12.37 -12.97
CA VAL A 416 2.89 11.94 -14.17
C VAL A 416 3.89 11.58 -15.27
N ASN A 417 3.68 10.42 -15.92
CA ASN A 417 4.47 9.91 -17.04
C ASN A 417 5.98 9.77 -16.77
N TYR A 418 6.37 9.59 -15.50
CA TYR A 418 7.77 9.50 -15.12
C TYR A 418 8.07 8.23 -14.32
N ARG A 419 9.25 7.66 -14.57
CA ARG A 419 9.88 6.60 -13.77
C ARG A 419 11.34 6.96 -13.57
N LYS A 420 11.83 6.77 -12.34
CA LYS A 420 13.21 7.13 -11.97
C LYS A 420 14.23 6.11 -12.51
N ASP A 421 13.85 4.84 -12.52
CA ASP A 421 14.70 3.72 -12.92
C ASP A 421 14.84 3.56 -14.45
N TRP A 422 13.93 4.11 -15.27
CA TRP A 422 13.96 3.98 -16.74
C TRP A 422 13.18 5.08 -17.46
N GLN A 423 13.46 5.26 -18.76
CA GLN A 423 12.65 6.12 -19.63
C GLN A 423 11.33 5.42 -19.97
N LEU A 424 10.22 5.99 -19.50
CA LEU A 424 8.88 5.45 -19.70
C LEU A 424 8.40 5.67 -21.13
N ASN A 425 7.99 4.59 -21.81
CA ASN A 425 7.15 4.70 -22.99
C ASN A 425 5.69 4.79 -22.52
N VAL A 426 5.01 5.90 -22.77
CA VAL A 426 3.64 6.14 -22.29
C VAL A 426 2.67 5.54 -23.30
N THR A 427 1.98 4.50 -22.88
CA THR A 427 1.04 3.71 -23.67
C THR A 427 -0.39 3.87 -23.17
N ASP A 428 -0.56 4.10 -21.87
CA ASP A 428 -1.82 4.50 -21.24
C ASP A 428 -1.56 5.69 -20.29
N PRO A 429 -1.93 6.93 -20.69
CA PRO A 429 -1.64 8.14 -19.91
C PRO A 429 -2.46 8.25 -18.62
N VAL A 430 -3.48 7.41 -18.42
CA VAL A 430 -4.29 7.39 -17.20
C VAL A 430 -3.80 6.27 -16.29
N ALA A 431 -3.92 5.02 -16.71
CA ALA A 431 -3.69 3.85 -15.87
C ALA A 431 -2.24 3.78 -15.37
N MET A 432 -1.26 4.16 -16.19
CA MET A 432 0.16 4.16 -15.79
C MET A 432 0.50 5.21 -14.72
N ASN A 433 -0.41 6.12 -14.39
CA ASN A 433 -0.21 7.18 -13.41
C ASN A 433 -1.04 7.00 -12.14
N TYR A 434 -1.78 5.90 -12.04
CA TYR A 434 -2.45 5.52 -10.81
C TYR A 434 -1.52 4.73 -9.89
N TYR A 435 -1.67 4.97 -8.59
CA TYR A 435 -0.91 4.33 -7.53
C TYR A 435 -1.84 3.88 -6.40
N PRO A 436 -1.45 2.86 -5.62
CA PRO A 436 -2.19 2.47 -4.43
C PRO A 436 -2.12 3.58 -3.37
N ILE A 437 -3.26 3.83 -2.73
CA ILE A 437 -3.44 4.75 -1.61
C ILE A 437 -4.13 3.96 -0.51
N ASN A 438 -3.52 3.80 0.66
CA ASN A 438 -4.12 3.11 1.81
C ASN A 438 -4.44 4.06 2.96
N SER A 439 -3.81 5.22 2.99
CA SER A 439 -4.03 6.22 4.03
C SER A 439 -3.93 7.65 3.54
N GLY A 440 -3.22 7.92 2.43
CA GLY A 440 -3.01 9.30 2.02
C GLY A 440 -2.58 9.52 0.57
N LEU A 441 -3.18 10.53 -0.04
CA LEU A 441 -2.78 11.13 -1.31
C LEU A 441 -2.63 12.64 -1.10
N ARG A 442 -1.52 13.22 -1.54
CA ARG A 442 -1.17 14.62 -1.23
C ARG A 442 -0.66 15.38 -2.43
N ILE A 443 -1.10 16.64 -2.56
CA ILE A 443 -0.54 17.64 -3.46
C ILE A 443 -0.18 18.91 -2.67
N SER A 444 0.82 19.63 -3.15
CA SER A 444 1.32 20.83 -2.49
C SER A 444 1.66 21.89 -3.52
N ASP A 445 1.51 23.17 -3.15
CA ASP A 445 2.01 24.29 -3.94
C ASP A 445 3.54 24.13 -4.13
N GLN A 446 4.00 24.45 -5.33
CA GLN A 446 5.43 24.52 -5.66
C GLN A 446 6.15 25.45 -4.70
N VAL A 447 7.32 25.03 -4.22
CA VAL A 447 8.16 25.82 -3.31
C VAL A 447 8.72 27.04 -4.05
N GLY A 448 7.97 28.13 -4.03
CA GLY A 448 8.38 29.46 -4.52
C GLY A 448 8.77 30.42 -3.38
N LYS A 449 9.08 31.68 -3.70
CA LYS A 449 9.37 32.76 -2.73
C LYS A 449 8.11 33.28 -2.00
N GLY A 450 7.16 32.42 -1.65
CA GLY A 450 5.94 32.77 -0.92
C GLY A 450 5.97 32.15 0.48
N SER A 451 5.49 32.88 1.50
CA SER A 451 5.52 32.43 2.90
C SER A 451 4.36 31.50 3.29
N ASN A 452 3.35 31.31 2.42
CA ASN A 452 2.10 30.61 2.74
C ASN A 452 1.80 29.49 1.72
N LEU A 453 2.77 28.58 1.51
CA LEU A 453 2.59 27.42 0.63
C LEU A 453 1.53 26.48 1.22
N ARG A 454 0.58 26.04 0.39
CA ARG A 454 -0.53 25.18 0.81
C ARG A 454 -0.27 23.73 0.45
N GLN A 455 -0.68 22.83 1.33
CA GLN A 455 -0.69 21.39 1.17
C GLN A 455 -2.12 20.91 1.35
N LEU A 456 -2.58 20.06 0.42
CA LEU A 456 -3.87 19.42 0.49
C LEU A 456 -3.68 17.90 0.53
N THR A 457 -4.16 17.27 1.60
CA THR A 457 -4.07 15.81 1.80
C THR A 457 -5.46 15.21 1.82
N LEU A 458 -5.67 14.21 0.98
CA LEU A 458 -6.84 13.34 0.93
C LEU A 458 -6.53 12.08 1.74
N VAL A 459 -7.39 11.76 2.71
CA VAL A 459 -7.29 10.57 3.58
C VAL A 459 -8.52 9.69 3.34
N PRO A 460 -8.37 8.56 2.63
CA PRO A 460 -9.49 7.65 2.39
C PRO A 460 -9.78 6.76 3.61
N ASP A 461 -11.00 6.22 3.68
CA ASP A 461 -11.41 5.22 4.68
C ASP A 461 -10.91 3.79 4.41
N ARG A 462 -10.46 3.53 3.19
CA ARG A 462 -9.94 2.23 2.73
C ARG A 462 -8.90 2.38 1.64
N ALA A 463 -8.42 1.24 1.14
CA ALA A 463 -7.51 1.25 0.00
C ALA A 463 -8.24 1.67 -1.29
N HIS A 464 -7.59 2.51 -2.09
CA HIS A 464 -8.06 2.91 -3.42
C HIS A 464 -6.87 3.02 -4.38
N GLY A 465 -7.15 2.93 -5.68
CA GLY A 465 -6.27 3.52 -6.70
C GLY A 465 -6.49 5.03 -6.79
N GLY A 466 -5.44 5.82 -6.96
CA GLY A 466 -5.58 7.24 -7.26
C GLY A 466 -4.34 7.92 -7.83
N ALA A 467 -4.51 9.17 -8.24
CA ALA A 467 -3.54 9.93 -9.01
C ALA A 467 -3.74 11.45 -8.90
N SER A 468 -2.75 12.21 -9.38
CA SER A 468 -2.90 13.63 -9.75
C SER A 468 -2.60 13.76 -11.24
N LEU A 469 -3.59 13.44 -12.09
CA LEU A 469 -3.38 13.38 -13.54
C LEU A 469 -3.17 14.77 -14.15
N LEU A 470 -3.87 15.78 -13.65
CA LEU A 470 -3.72 17.17 -14.07
C LEU A 470 -3.25 18.04 -12.90
N PRO A 471 -2.55 19.16 -13.18
CA PRO A 471 -2.18 20.12 -12.14
C PRO A 471 -3.39 20.56 -11.30
N GLY A 472 -3.21 20.59 -9.99
CA GLY A 472 -4.23 20.95 -9.01
C GLY A 472 -5.28 19.88 -8.75
N GLN A 473 -5.19 18.69 -9.36
CA GLN A 473 -6.20 17.64 -9.20
C GLN A 473 -5.76 16.53 -8.24
N LEU A 474 -6.72 16.02 -7.47
CA LEU A 474 -6.62 14.77 -6.73
C LEU A 474 -7.75 13.86 -7.19
N GLU A 475 -7.45 12.63 -7.57
CA GLU A 475 -8.46 11.65 -7.96
C GLU A 475 -8.25 10.33 -7.22
N ILE A 476 -9.35 9.75 -6.75
CA ILE A 476 -9.40 8.37 -6.26
C ILE A 476 -10.52 7.60 -6.95
N MET A 477 -10.26 6.35 -7.29
CA MET A 477 -11.25 5.42 -7.82
C MET A 477 -11.97 4.74 -6.67
N ILE A 478 -13.28 4.96 -6.57
CA ILE A 478 -14.11 4.61 -5.41
C ILE A 478 -14.98 3.39 -5.63
N HIS A 479 -15.34 3.07 -6.88
CA HIS A 479 -16.11 1.86 -7.22
C HIS A 479 -15.83 1.46 -8.68
N ARG A 480 -15.95 0.16 -8.99
CA ARG A 480 -15.73 -0.39 -10.33
C ARG A 480 -16.70 -1.52 -10.59
N ARG A 481 -17.27 -1.55 -11.80
CA ARG A 481 -18.10 -2.65 -12.28
C ARG A 481 -17.85 -2.86 -13.77
N MET A 482 -17.41 -4.04 -14.17
CA MET A 482 -16.99 -4.36 -15.53
C MET A 482 -17.66 -5.64 -16.02
N LEU A 483 -17.80 -5.75 -17.34
CA LEU A 483 -18.55 -6.84 -17.99
C LEU A 483 -17.65 -7.96 -18.54
N PHE A 484 -16.34 -7.84 -18.38
CA PHE A 484 -15.35 -8.76 -18.94
C PHE A 484 -14.27 -9.12 -17.92
N ASP A 485 -13.76 -10.34 -18.01
CA ASP A 485 -12.54 -10.80 -17.34
C ASP A 485 -11.32 -10.22 -18.08
N ASP A 486 -10.25 -9.89 -17.34
CA ASP A 486 -9.02 -9.32 -17.89
C ASP A 486 -7.97 -10.37 -18.27
N GLY A 487 -8.31 -11.66 -18.22
CA GLY A 487 -7.44 -12.76 -18.63
C GLY A 487 -6.29 -13.04 -17.67
N ARG A 488 -6.38 -12.63 -16.39
CA ARG A 488 -5.35 -12.90 -15.37
C ARG A 488 -5.63 -14.10 -14.47
N GLY A 489 -6.66 -14.89 -14.81
CA GLY A 489 -6.87 -16.23 -14.27
C GLY A 489 -7.97 -16.35 -13.21
N VAL A 490 -8.64 -15.24 -12.85
CA VAL A 490 -9.87 -15.33 -12.03
C VAL A 490 -11.02 -15.93 -12.85
N GLY A 491 -11.11 -15.57 -14.14
CA GLY A 491 -12.09 -16.16 -15.06
C GLY A 491 -13.51 -15.59 -14.89
N GLU A 492 -13.63 -14.44 -14.24
CA GLU A 492 -14.88 -13.78 -13.90
C GLU A 492 -14.73 -12.27 -14.10
N ALA A 493 -15.78 -11.63 -14.62
CA ALA A 493 -15.85 -10.18 -14.66
C ALA A 493 -16.09 -9.62 -13.25
N LEU A 494 -15.58 -8.42 -12.97
CA LEU A 494 -15.90 -7.73 -11.72
C LEU A 494 -17.32 -7.12 -11.80
N ASP A 495 -18.32 -7.96 -11.61
CA ASP A 495 -19.74 -7.61 -11.75
C ASP A 495 -20.51 -7.86 -10.44
N GLU A 496 -20.13 -7.13 -9.38
CA GLU A 496 -20.73 -7.31 -8.07
C GLU A 496 -22.18 -6.77 -8.01
N VAL A 497 -23.10 -7.63 -7.53
CA VAL A 497 -24.52 -7.32 -7.36
C VAL A 497 -25.03 -7.76 -5.99
N ASP A 498 -26.00 -7.04 -5.44
CA ASP A 498 -26.74 -7.42 -4.24
C ASP A 498 -28.06 -8.07 -4.64
N CYS A 499 -28.20 -9.37 -4.36
CA CYS A 499 -29.38 -10.15 -4.74
C CYS A 499 -30.30 -10.45 -3.56
N GLY A 500 -31.57 -10.05 -3.69
CA GLY A 500 -32.69 -10.57 -2.91
C GLY A 500 -33.28 -11.85 -3.52
N LYS A 501 -34.48 -12.24 -3.08
CA LYS A 501 -35.14 -13.48 -3.55
C LYS A 501 -35.47 -13.51 -5.05
N SER A 502 -35.66 -12.35 -5.68
CA SER A 502 -36.13 -12.26 -7.07
C SER A 502 -35.59 -11.05 -7.82
N LEU A 503 -34.67 -10.30 -7.22
CA LEU A 503 -34.13 -9.06 -7.77
C LEU A 503 -32.67 -8.94 -7.36
N CYS A 504 -31.79 -8.74 -8.34
CA CYS A 504 -30.41 -8.33 -8.12
C CYS A 504 -30.28 -6.88 -8.55
N LEU A 505 -29.66 -6.07 -7.70
CA LEU A 505 -29.34 -4.68 -8.00
C LEU A 505 -27.82 -4.52 -8.02
N PRO A 506 -27.29 -3.53 -8.77
CA PRO A 506 -25.87 -3.22 -8.70
C PRO A 506 -25.45 -2.94 -7.26
N LYS A 507 -24.29 -3.46 -6.85
CA LYS A 507 -23.80 -3.30 -5.49
C LYS A 507 -23.59 -1.83 -5.15
N LEU A 508 -24.22 -1.38 -4.08
CA LEU A 508 -24.05 -0.03 -3.54
C LEU A 508 -22.81 0.00 -2.64
N VAL A 509 -21.87 0.88 -2.94
CA VAL A 509 -20.68 1.09 -2.14
C VAL A 509 -20.78 2.44 -1.46
N THR A 510 -20.60 2.43 -0.13
CA THR A 510 -20.62 3.64 0.70
C THR A 510 -19.27 3.84 1.36
N GLY A 511 -18.79 5.07 1.42
CA GLY A 511 -17.53 5.39 2.08
C GLY A 511 -17.36 6.87 2.43
N GLU A 512 -16.26 7.15 3.12
CA GLU A 512 -15.85 8.49 3.52
C GLU A 512 -14.42 8.80 3.13
N THR A 513 -14.21 10.05 2.74
CA THR A 513 -12.89 10.61 2.43
C THR A 513 -12.71 11.92 3.18
N ARG A 514 -11.61 12.07 3.92
CA ARG A 514 -11.27 13.31 4.63
C ARG A 514 -10.32 14.18 3.83
N LEU A 515 -10.51 15.49 3.91
CA LEU A 515 -9.67 16.49 3.26
C LEU A 515 -9.05 17.43 4.29
N LEU A 516 -7.72 17.46 4.33
CA LEU A 516 -6.93 18.33 5.22
C LEU A 516 -6.18 19.38 4.41
N LEU A 517 -6.42 20.65 4.73
CA LEU A 517 -5.63 21.78 4.24
C LEU A 517 -4.64 22.21 5.32
N GLU A 518 -3.35 22.17 5.01
CA GLU A 518 -2.24 22.43 5.92
C GLU A 518 -1.13 23.25 5.24
N PRO A 519 -0.24 23.92 5.98
CA PRO A 519 0.93 24.57 5.38
C PRO A 519 1.93 23.53 4.89
N VAL A 520 2.62 23.82 3.79
CA VAL A 520 3.80 23.03 3.40
C VAL A 520 4.91 23.26 4.41
N ARG A 521 5.45 22.18 4.98
CA ARG A 521 6.61 22.26 5.86
C ARG A 521 7.85 22.63 5.07
N THR A 522 8.53 23.70 5.48
CA THR A 522 9.88 24.03 5.01
C THR A 522 10.84 23.93 6.20
N SER A 523 12.12 23.65 5.94
CA SER A 523 13.15 23.52 6.99
C SER A 523 13.39 24.79 7.83
N THR A 524 12.70 25.89 7.52
CA THR A 524 12.82 27.18 8.23
C THR A 524 11.65 27.48 9.17
N THR A 525 10.55 26.69 9.13
CA THR A 525 9.38 26.84 10.01
C THR A 525 9.32 25.76 11.10
N GLU A 526 10.48 25.19 11.44
CA GLU A 526 10.71 24.02 12.31
C GLU A 526 10.22 24.15 13.77
N GLU A 527 9.79 25.31 14.22
CA GLU A 527 9.25 25.46 15.58
C GLU A 527 7.77 25.01 15.63
N GLU A 528 7.60 23.71 15.94
CA GLU A 528 6.57 23.11 16.83
C GLU A 528 5.33 22.39 16.27
N SER A 529 4.86 22.60 15.03
CA SER A 529 3.65 21.87 14.56
C SER A 529 4.00 20.52 13.93
N HIS A 530 3.17 19.48 14.08
CA HIS A 530 3.23 18.21 13.34
C HIS A 530 2.22 18.25 12.18
N ASP A 531 2.48 17.46 11.14
CA ASP A 531 1.49 17.22 10.08
C ASP A 531 0.28 16.47 10.67
N ASN A 532 -0.94 17.03 10.58
CA ASN A 532 -2.13 16.43 11.21
C ASN A 532 -2.62 15.18 10.46
N TYR A 533 -2.09 14.93 9.26
CA TYR A 533 -2.36 13.73 8.48
C TYR A 533 -2.26 12.43 9.29
N ARG A 534 -1.19 12.23 10.08
CA ARG A 534 -0.96 10.96 10.79
C ARG A 534 -2.04 10.67 11.82
N GLU A 535 -2.43 11.70 12.56
CA GLU A 535 -3.50 11.59 13.54
C GLU A 535 -4.83 11.27 12.83
N MET A 536 -5.14 11.98 11.74
CA MET A 536 -6.35 11.74 10.97
C MET A 536 -6.40 10.33 10.37
N ALA A 537 -5.32 9.88 9.74
CA ALA A 537 -5.22 8.53 9.18
C ALA A 537 -5.39 7.45 10.25
N HIS A 538 -4.90 7.68 11.48
CA HIS A 538 -5.15 6.75 12.59
C HIS A 538 -6.59 6.77 13.06
N GLN A 539 -7.22 7.94 13.19
CA GLN A 539 -8.61 8.06 13.60
C GLN A 539 -9.55 7.36 12.61
N VAL A 540 -9.27 7.48 11.31
CA VAL A 540 -10.00 6.78 10.25
C VAL A 540 -9.82 5.26 10.34
N ARG A 541 -8.58 4.79 10.54
CA ARG A 541 -8.27 3.35 10.59
C ARG A 541 -8.69 2.67 11.89
N LEU A 542 -8.71 3.41 13.00
CA LEU A 542 -9.01 2.93 14.34
C LEU A 542 -10.10 3.80 14.98
N PRO A 543 -11.33 3.79 14.44
CA PRO A 543 -12.41 4.59 14.97
C PRO A 543 -12.81 4.10 16.37
N LEU A 544 -13.44 4.97 17.15
CA LEU A 544 -14.04 4.58 18.42
C LEU A 544 -15.10 3.51 18.17
N LEU A 545 -15.04 2.42 18.94
CA LEU A 545 -16.01 1.33 18.85
C LEU A 545 -17.22 1.64 19.75
N PRO A 546 -18.40 1.93 19.20
CA PRO A 546 -19.60 2.10 20.00
C PRO A 546 -20.07 0.73 20.54
N ILE A 547 -20.38 0.67 21.83
CA ILE A 547 -20.97 -0.50 22.48
C ILE A 547 -22.35 -0.12 22.99
N PHE A 548 -23.35 -0.88 22.57
CA PHE A 548 -24.72 -0.72 23.04
C PHE A 548 -25.06 -1.86 23.99
N ALA A 549 -25.48 -1.54 25.21
CA ALA A 549 -25.97 -2.50 26.18
C ALA A 549 -27.48 -2.32 26.39
N HIS A 550 -28.20 -3.43 26.53
CA HIS A 550 -29.64 -3.41 26.75
C HIS A 550 -29.92 -3.49 28.26
N ASP A 551 -30.01 -2.33 28.90
CA ASP A 551 -30.24 -2.24 30.35
C ASP A 551 -31.70 -1.89 30.68
N ASP A 552 -32.18 -2.31 31.86
CA ASP A 552 -33.47 -1.85 32.41
C ASP A 552 -33.35 -0.35 32.73
N PRO A 553 -34.12 0.54 32.08
CA PRO A 553 -34.08 1.98 32.35
C PRO A 553 -34.36 2.34 33.81
N LYS A 554 -34.99 1.43 34.58
CA LYS A 554 -35.31 1.62 36.00
C LYS A 554 -34.16 1.24 36.94
N ASN A 555 -33.21 0.43 36.48
CA ASN A 555 -32.03 0.00 37.23
C ASN A 555 -30.79 0.05 36.33
N PRO A 556 -30.33 1.26 35.93
CA PRO A 556 -29.12 1.38 35.14
C PRO A 556 -27.93 0.80 35.92
N PRO A 557 -26.99 0.09 35.26
CA PRO A 557 -25.73 -0.32 35.88
C PRO A 557 -25.01 0.90 36.44
N LYS A 558 -24.33 0.73 37.58
CA LYS A 558 -23.63 1.85 38.21
C LYS A 558 -22.51 2.30 37.26
N ALA A 559 -22.33 3.61 37.10
CA ALA A 559 -21.26 4.17 36.25
C ALA A 559 -19.86 3.59 36.59
N ASP A 560 -19.69 3.16 37.84
CA ASP A 560 -18.49 2.53 38.39
C ASP A 560 -18.19 1.17 37.73
N GLU A 561 -19.22 0.37 37.40
CA GLU A 561 -19.08 -0.95 36.76
C GLU A 561 -18.49 -0.81 35.34
N TRP A 562 -18.90 0.21 34.59
CA TRP A 562 -18.35 0.51 33.26
C TRP A 562 -16.96 1.14 33.33
N SER A 563 -16.69 1.97 34.34
CA SER A 563 -15.36 2.56 34.56
C SER A 563 -14.28 1.52 34.94
N SER A 564 -14.70 0.36 35.45
CA SER A 564 -13.81 -0.76 35.78
C SER A 564 -13.30 -1.52 34.54
N LEU A 565 -13.98 -1.38 33.39
CA LEU A 565 -13.49 -1.87 32.08
C LEU A 565 -12.40 -0.95 31.48
N GLY A 566 -12.08 0.16 32.15
CA GLY A 566 -11.04 1.11 31.75
C GLY A 566 -9.60 0.70 32.08
N GLY A 567 -9.32 -0.57 32.39
CA GLY A 567 -7.97 -1.06 32.73
C GLY A 567 -6.90 -0.86 31.63
N LEU A 568 -7.33 -0.54 30.41
CA LEU A 568 -6.49 -0.18 29.27
C LEU A 568 -6.23 1.34 29.13
N THR A 569 -6.85 2.19 29.94
CA THR A 569 -6.54 3.63 29.91
C THR A 569 -5.22 3.87 30.64
N ALA A 570 -4.13 4.02 29.89
CA ALA A 570 -2.86 4.50 30.44
C ALA A 570 -3.13 5.72 31.35
N CYS A 571 -2.46 5.80 32.50
CA CYS A 571 -2.62 6.93 33.42
C CYS A 571 -2.17 8.26 32.80
N LYS A 572 -1.41 8.20 31.69
CA LYS A 572 -0.98 9.32 30.87
C LYS A 572 -1.27 9.02 29.40
N PRO A 573 -1.73 9.99 28.59
CA PRO A 573 -1.79 9.81 27.14
C PRO A 573 -0.38 9.56 26.60
N LEU A 574 -0.28 8.67 25.61
CA LEU A 574 0.97 8.47 24.88
C LEU A 574 1.34 9.75 24.12
N PRO A 575 2.65 9.99 23.88
CA PRO A 575 3.07 11.04 22.95
C PRO A 575 2.36 10.88 21.61
N ARG A 576 2.02 12.00 20.94
CA ARG A 576 1.27 12.00 19.67
C ARG A 576 1.98 11.22 18.55
N GLU A 577 3.29 11.07 18.66
CA GLU A 577 4.15 10.36 17.73
C GLU A 577 4.11 8.85 17.89
N ILE A 578 3.61 8.38 19.04
CA ILE A 578 3.67 6.98 19.45
C ILE A 578 2.31 6.32 19.30
N GLN A 579 2.32 5.17 18.61
CA GLN A 579 1.17 4.29 18.50
C GLN A 579 1.52 2.89 19.01
N ILE A 580 0.60 2.31 19.79
CA ILE A 580 0.60 0.87 20.07
C ILE A 580 -0.01 0.17 18.86
N LEU A 581 0.82 -0.50 18.06
CA LEU A 581 0.36 -1.28 16.90
C LEU A 581 -0.18 -2.65 17.30
N THR A 582 0.31 -3.21 18.39
CA THR A 582 -0.09 -4.53 18.87
C THR A 582 0.05 -4.59 20.36
N LEU A 583 -1.01 -5.03 21.04
CA LEU A 583 -0.98 -5.49 22.41
C LEU A 583 -1.79 -6.79 22.46
N GLU A 584 -1.10 -7.92 22.44
CA GLU A 584 -1.72 -9.24 22.33
C GLU A 584 -1.26 -10.15 23.46
N LEU A 585 -2.19 -10.71 24.24
CA LEU A 585 -1.87 -11.64 25.31
C LEU A 585 -1.33 -12.96 24.73
N LEU A 586 -0.15 -13.38 25.19
CA LEU A 586 0.46 -14.64 24.80
C LEU A 586 0.02 -15.75 25.77
N HIS A 587 -0.65 -16.77 25.23
CA HIS A 587 -1.03 -17.97 25.98
C HIS A 587 0.12 -18.96 26.04
N ALA A 588 0.28 -19.67 27.17
CA ALA A 588 1.35 -20.66 27.36
C ALA A 588 1.43 -21.71 26.23
N ASN A 589 0.29 -22.13 25.68
CA ASN A 589 0.22 -23.14 24.63
C ASN A 589 0.64 -22.63 23.24
N ASN A 590 0.58 -21.31 23.01
CA ASN A 590 0.89 -20.67 21.74
C ASN A 590 2.15 -19.78 21.82
N THR A 591 2.81 -19.72 22.98
CA THR A 591 4.05 -18.97 23.15
C THR A 591 5.21 -19.86 22.72
N PRO A 592 6.04 -19.45 21.74
CA PRO A 592 7.22 -20.22 21.38
C PRO A 592 8.05 -20.54 22.62
N LYS A 593 8.46 -21.81 22.75
CA LYS A 593 9.18 -22.33 23.94
C LYS A 593 10.35 -21.44 24.37
N LEU A 594 11.08 -20.91 23.38
CA LEU A 594 12.19 -19.97 23.58
C LEU A 594 11.83 -18.77 24.46
N TYR A 595 10.64 -18.19 24.28
CA TYR A 595 10.18 -17.01 25.02
C TYR A 595 9.46 -17.39 26.29
N TYR A 596 8.74 -18.51 26.27
CA TYR A 596 8.07 -19.03 27.46
C TYR A 596 9.09 -19.30 28.58
N GLU A 597 10.19 -19.98 28.26
CA GLU A 597 11.24 -20.29 29.23
C GLU A 597 12.02 -19.05 29.70
N LYS A 598 12.22 -18.05 28.84
CA LYS A 598 12.97 -16.83 29.18
C LYS A 598 12.17 -15.82 29.99
N ALA A 599 10.86 -15.71 29.75
CA ALA A 599 10.05 -14.58 30.22
C ALA A 599 8.71 -15.01 30.87
N CYS A 600 8.06 -16.03 30.33
CA CYS A 600 6.64 -16.28 30.59
C CYS A 600 6.35 -17.52 31.46
N ALA A 601 7.38 -18.19 31.98
CA ALA A 601 7.24 -19.43 32.75
C ALA A 601 6.40 -19.25 34.03
N HIS A 602 6.43 -18.06 34.62
CA HIS A 602 5.78 -17.76 35.91
C HIS A 602 4.83 -16.56 35.84
N HIS A 603 4.73 -15.88 34.70
CA HIS A 603 3.93 -14.68 34.51
C HIS A 603 3.16 -14.74 33.18
N ARG A 604 2.04 -14.04 33.10
CA ARG A 604 1.37 -13.81 31.81
C ARG A 604 2.27 -12.92 30.96
N CYS A 605 2.31 -13.17 29.65
CA CYS A 605 3.06 -12.35 28.71
C CYS A 605 2.16 -11.71 27.68
N ALA A 606 2.63 -10.62 27.07
CA ALA A 606 2.01 -10.01 25.91
C ALA A 606 3.07 -9.70 24.84
N LEU A 607 2.65 -9.74 23.57
CA LEU A 607 3.36 -9.16 22.45
C LEU A 607 2.99 -7.67 22.38
N LEU A 608 3.99 -6.81 22.50
CA LEU A 608 3.86 -5.36 22.42
C LEU A 608 4.61 -4.84 21.19
N ARG A 609 3.92 -4.11 20.31
CA ARG A 609 4.56 -3.33 19.25
C ARG A 609 4.26 -1.86 19.46
N VAL A 610 5.32 -1.07 19.58
CA VAL A 610 5.25 0.40 19.61
C VAL A 610 5.89 0.96 18.37
N ALA A 611 5.26 1.97 17.78
CA ALA A 611 5.72 2.59 16.55
C ALA A 611 5.78 4.10 16.70
N HIS A 612 6.87 4.68 16.20
CA HIS A 612 6.89 6.09 15.82
C HIS A 612 6.19 6.22 14.48
N THR A 613 5.19 7.09 14.38
CA THR A 613 4.30 7.16 13.21
C THR A 613 4.68 8.25 12.23
N TYR A 614 5.41 9.26 12.71
CA TYR A 614 5.87 10.38 11.89
C TYR A 614 7.21 10.08 11.23
N ALA A 615 7.32 10.47 9.97
CA ALA A 615 8.59 10.61 9.25
C ALA A 615 9.30 11.91 9.67
N GLN A 616 10.60 12.01 9.40
CA GLN A 616 11.38 13.19 9.78
C GLN A 616 10.86 14.45 9.06
N GLU A 617 10.54 14.33 7.77
CA GLU A 617 9.96 15.39 6.94
C GLU A 617 8.57 15.86 7.43
N GLU A 618 7.89 15.05 8.25
CA GLU A 618 6.59 15.38 8.84
C GLU A 618 6.73 16.06 10.23
N GLY A 619 7.96 16.29 10.68
CA GLY A 619 8.28 16.81 12.01
C GLY A 619 8.65 15.73 13.03
N GLY A 620 8.76 14.46 12.62
CA GLY A 620 9.18 13.38 13.50
C GLY A 620 10.62 13.57 14.00
N SER A 621 10.82 13.38 15.30
CA SER A 621 12.13 13.42 15.95
C SER A 621 12.26 12.25 16.92
N PRO A 622 13.49 11.78 17.21
CA PRO A 622 13.68 10.68 18.15
C PRO A 622 12.99 10.97 19.50
N ILE A 623 12.28 9.98 20.04
CA ILE A 623 11.53 10.11 21.29
C ILE A 623 11.91 9.00 22.27
N GLN A 624 12.02 9.36 23.55
CA GLN A 624 12.24 8.43 24.65
C GLN A 624 10.89 8.08 25.27
N LEU A 625 10.54 6.79 25.24
CA LEU A 625 9.31 6.27 25.80
C LEU A 625 9.60 5.54 27.11
N ASP A 626 9.06 6.06 28.20
CA ASP A 626 8.99 5.31 29.45
C ASP A 626 7.93 4.22 29.29
N LEU A 627 8.36 2.97 29.38
CA LEU A 627 7.49 1.81 29.37
C LEU A 627 7.60 1.04 30.70
N ALA A 628 8.42 1.52 31.64
CA ALA A 628 8.58 0.96 32.96
C ALA A 628 7.49 1.52 33.90
N GLY A 629 7.14 0.72 34.91
CA GLY A 629 6.25 1.17 36.00
C GLY A 629 4.76 0.91 35.77
N LYS A 630 4.04 0.90 36.90
CA LYS A 630 2.60 0.66 36.95
C LYS A 630 1.82 1.85 36.39
N GLY A 631 0.87 1.59 35.50
CA GLY A 631 0.00 2.64 34.95
C GLY A 631 0.56 3.37 33.72
N THR A 632 1.77 3.04 33.27
CA THR A 632 2.46 3.73 32.17
C THR A 632 1.80 3.45 30.82
N LEU A 633 1.48 2.18 30.54
CA LEU A 633 0.70 1.76 29.36
C LEU A 633 -0.68 1.20 29.75
N LEU A 634 -0.72 0.49 30.87
CA LEU A 634 -1.89 -0.21 31.38
C LEU A 634 -2.13 0.21 32.82
N LYS A 635 -3.29 0.77 33.11
CA LYS A 635 -3.61 1.36 34.42
C LYS A 635 -3.31 0.42 35.59
N ASP A 636 -3.71 -0.84 35.43
CA ASP A 636 -3.71 -1.83 36.50
C ASP A 636 -2.50 -2.76 36.47
N PHE A 637 -1.67 -2.68 35.43
CA PHE A 637 -0.53 -3.57 35.22
C PHE A 637 0.78 -2.79 35.18
N GLU A 638 1.82 -3.42 35.70
CA GLU A 638 3.20 -3.05 35.42
C GLU A 638 3.74 -3.95 34.31
N LEU A 639 4.38 -3.34 33.31
CA LEU A 639 5.14 -4.09 32.32
C LEU A 639 6.47 -4.49 32.94
N GLY A 640 6.63 -5.77 33.22
CA GLY A 640 7.90 -6.32 33.65
C GLY A 640 8.91 -6.38 32.50
N PRO A 641 10.18 -6.73 32.79
CA PRO A 641 11.27 -6.67 31.83
C PRO A 641 10.96 -7.50 30.59
N GLY A 642 10.76 -6.82 29.46
CA GLY A 642 10.52 -7.42 28.16
C GLY A 642 11.79 -7.64 27.33
N PHE A 643 11.66 -8.53 26.35
CA PHE A 643 12.70 -8.93 25.41
C PHE A 643 12.39 -8.33 24.04
N GLU A 644 13.34 -7.61 23.47
CA GLU A 644 13.20 -7.11 22.10
C GLU A 644 13.41 -8.26 21.10
N VAL A 645 12.49 -8.34 20.14
CA VAL A 645 12.42 -9.41 19.14
C VAL A 645 12.22 -8.81 17.76
N THR A 646 12.43 -9.62 16.73
CA THR A 646 12.13 -9.24 15.35
C THR A 646 10.63 -8.89 15.19
N LEU A 647 10.26 -8.16 14.13
CA LEU A 647 8.87 -7.69 13.92
C LEU A 647 7.83 -8.82 13.97
N ASN A 648 8.15 -10.00 13.45
CA ASN A 648 7.31 -11.20 13.49
C ASN A 648 7.41 -12.00 14.80
N ALA A 649 8.13 -11.49 15.80
CA ALA A 649 8.47 -12.15 17.05
C ALA A 649 9.13 -13.53 16.87
N GLY A 650 9.79 -13.79 15.74
CA GLY A 650 10.39 -15.09 15.42
C GLY A 650 11.77 -15.33 16.04
N ARG A 651 12.52 -14.26 16.35
CA ARG A 651 13.87 -14.34 16.94
C ARG A 651 14.13 -13.18 17.90
N ASP A 652 15.09 -13.33 18.80
CA ASP A 652 15.64 -12.20 19.54
C ASP A 652 16.38 -11.24 18.60
N ILE A 653 16.28 -9.93 18.88
CA ILE A 653 16.80 -8.90 17.98
C ILE A 653 18.33 -8.97 17.85
N LYS A 654 19.03 -9.32 18.94
CA LYS A 654 20.50 -9.39 18.95
C LYS A 654 21.01 -10.44 17.98
N THR A 655 20.50 -11.67 18.07
CA THR A 655 20.86 -12.75 17.13
C THR A 655 20.49 -12.38 15.69
N ALA A 656 19.37 -11.70 15.48
CA ALA A 656 18.96 -11.27 14.16
C ALA A 656 19.93 -10.25 13.53
N GLU A 657 20.43 -9.26 14.31
CA GLU A 657 21.40 -8.28 13.84
C GLU A 657 22.80 -8.89 13.65
N GLU A 658 23.23 -9.82 14.52
CA GLU A 658 24.50 -10.54 14.36
C GLU A 658 24.51 -11.42 13.08
N GLU A 659 23.37 -12.01 12.71
CA GLU A 659 23.23 -12.82 11.50
C GLU A 659 22.89 -12.00 10.24
N ARG A 660 22.72 -10.68 10.35
CA ARG A 660 22.29 -9.82 9.24
C ARG A 660 23.38 -9.74 8.19
N LEU A 661 23.03 -10.07 6.95
CA LEU A 661 23.94 -9.97 5.81
C LEU A 661 24.19 -8.49 5.47
N LYS A 662 25.48 -8.13 5.35
CA LYS A 662 25.93 -6.77 5.02
C LYS A 662 26.36 -6.72 3.56
N TRP A 663 25.73 -5.88 2.75
CA TRP A 663 25.96 -5.88 1.29
C TRP A 663 26.87 -4.75 0.84
N SER A 664 27.78 -5.06 -0.08
CA SER A 664 28.52 -4.05 -0.85
C SER A 664 27.64 -3.52 -1.98
N VAL A 665 27.59 -2.20 -2.14
CA VAL A 665 26.75 -1.54 -3.15
C VAL A 665 27.57 -0.56 -4.00
N HIS A 666 27.14 -0.33 -5.24
CA HIS A 666 27.85 0.57 -6.14
C HIS A 666 27.89 2.01 -5.59
N GLY A 667 29.06 2.64 -5.64
CA GLY A 667 29.23 4.05 -5.29
C GLY A 667 29.30 4.36 -3.79
N VAL A 668 29.26 3.36 -2.91
CA VAL A 668 29.40 3.54 -1.44
C VAL A 668 30.71 2.91 -0.97
N GLN A 669 31.59 3.70 -0.36
CA GLN A 669 32.80 3.18 0.28
C GLN A 669 32.45 2.53 1.62
N SER A 670 32.64 1.22 1.75
CA SER A 670 32.51 0.52 3.03
C SER A 670 33.65 0.92 3.96
N ARG A 671 33.36 1.53 5.11
CA ARG A 671 34.31 1.61 6.22
C ARG A 671 34.20 0.36 7.09
N ARG A 672 35.31 -0.03 7.73
CA ARG A 672 35.32 -1.15 8.68
C ARG A 672 34.39 -0.81 9.85
N PRO A 673 33.56 -1.76 10.32
CA PRO A 673 32.63 -1.51 11.41
C PRO A 673 33.40 -1.07 12.66
N VAL A 674 32.99 0.05 13.25
CA VAL A 674 33.21 0.28 14.68
C VAL A 674 32.28 -0.67 15.41
N HIS A 675 32.85 -1.70 16.05
CA HIS A 675 32.08 -2.54 16.97
C HIS A 675 31.64 -1.68 18.15
N ASP A 676 30.35 -1.33 18.20
CA ASP A 676 29.74 -0.91 19.45
C ASP A 676 29.45 -2.18 20.26
N GLU A 677 30.33 -2.50 21.21
CA GLU A 677 30.16 -3.61 22.17
C GLU A 677 29.21 -3.23 23.32
N GLY A 678 28.31 -2.27 23.10
CA GLY A 678 27.27 -1.88 24.04
C GLY A 678 26.36 -3.06 24.37
N SER A 679 26.27 -3.40 25.66
CA SER A 679 25.23 -4.28 26.20
C SER A 679 23.85 -3.71 25.83
N HIS A 680 23.20 -4.25 24.80
CA HIS A 680 21.82 -3.96 24.37
C HIS A 680 20.76 -4.44 25.39
N ARG A 681 20.98 -4.20 26.67
CA ARG A 681 19.91 -4.32 27.65
C ARG A 681 19.05 -3.08 27.47
N VAL A 682 17.90 -3.25 26.83
CA VAL A 682 16.93 -2.16 26.65
C VAL A 682 16.56 -1.63 28.03
N ASP A 683 16.82 -0.34 28.25
CA ASP A 683 16.33 0.35 29.43
C ASP A 683 14.82 0.57 29.26
N TRP A 684 14.01 -0.19 29.98
CA TRP A 684 12.55 -0.12 29.89
C TRP A 684 12.00 1.24 30.34
N ALA A 685 12.75 1.99 31.15
CA ALA A 685 12.37 3.34 31.55
C ALA A 685 12.69 4.40 30.48
N SER A 686 13.43 4.03 29.43
CA SER A 686 13.85 4.94 28.37
C SER A 686 14.03 4.19 27.04
N VAL A 687 12.93 3.71 26.47
CA VAL A 687 12.92 3.05 25.17
C VAL A 687 12.92 4.10 24.07
N GLU A 688 14.06 4.27 23.42
CA GLU A 688 14.17 5.19 22.29
C GLU A 688 13.47 4.65 21.03
N LEU A 689 12.72 5.51 20.34
CA LEU A 689 12.20 5.25 19.00
C LEU A 689 12.62 6.36 18.04
N GLN A 690 13.23 5.96 16.93
CA GLN A 690 13.54 6.81 15.79
C GLN A 690 12.29 7.04 14.91
N PRO A 691 12.23 8.12 14.10
CA PRO A 691 11.14 8.34 13.14
C PRO A 691 10.84 7.08 12.29
N LEU A 692 9.56 6.77 12.14
CA LEU A 692 9.02 5.58 11.48
C LEU A 692 9.51 4.21 12.03
N GLN A 693 10.23 4.17 13.14
CA GLN A 693 10.69 2.90 13.71
C GLN A 693 9.54 2.16 14.39
N ILE A 694 9.51 0.84 14.20
CA ILE A 694 8.68 -0.07 14.99
C ILE A 694 9.62 -0.92 15.84
N ARG A 695 9.36 -1.00 17.14
CA ARG A 695 10.06 -1.92 18.05
C ARG A 695 9.06 -2.94 18.60
N THR A 696 9.49 -4.20 18.68
CA THR A 696 8.63 -5.33 19.06
C THR A 696 9.20 -6.00 20.29
N PHE A 697 8.35 -6.23 21.28
CA PHE A 697 8.73 -6.77 22.57
C PHE A 697 7.81 -7.90 23.00
N ILE A 698 8.38 -8.88 23.69
CA ILE A 698 7.61 -9.80 24.53
C ILE A 698 7.76 -9.33 25.97
N VAL A 699 6.67 -8.89 26.58
CA VAL A 699 6.63 -8.28 27.92
C VAL A 699 5.88 -9.17 28.89
N THR A 700 6.31 -9.21 30.16
CA THR A 700 5.55 -9.85 31.24
C THR A 700 4.55 -8.87 31.84
N LEU A 701 3.35 -9.33 32.14
CA LEU A 701 2.33 -8.56 32.85
C LEU A 701 2.41 -8.86 34.34
N LEU A 702 2.81 -7.85 35.13
CA LEU A 702 2.88 -7.89 36.58
C LEU A 702 1.66 -7.13 37.16
N LEU A 703 1.04 -7.66 38.21
CA LEU A 703 -0.15 -7.09 38.87
C LEU A 703 0.22 -6.21 40.08
#